data_AF-A0A9D2EG74-F1
#
_entry.id   AF-A0A9D2EG74-F1
#
_cell.length_a   1.000
_cell.length_b   1.000
_cell.length_c   1.000
_cell.angle_alpha   90.00
_cell.angle_beta   90.00
_cell.angle_gamma   90.00
#
_symmetry.space_group_name_H-M   'P 1'
#
loop_
_entity.id
_entity.type
_entity.pdbx_description
1 polymer ?
#
loop_
_entity_poly.entity_id
_entity_poly.type
_entity_poly.pdbx_seq_one_letter_code
_entity_poly.pdbx_strand_id
1 'polypeptide(L)'
;MSGTDLSANSSAGARVRDFYAGWRYTAVGVLGAGMLVLGLIGFYQSVPGIGFTDALYATVRLFVFEYDLDGDPSPALDIARFGAGAVVYLAVAIAALGILERQFTLARAARLRGHVVVVGNGREAVPIAINFRSTGLAPRSLVITDDDSVVTQRRSGVIQLPSVSDETLRRVVDHAAQIFVVGENDEQTAQLAHRLRGLAIDSDFPTTVILSDRNLVGHWASAAPEAAICRPVQTAISTLRRKPPFLDDAMVPTPIVVGDGAQAAELARWIVTGWQQPGEQLRVYCVGAHRQWVDEAAIGIEERADLVWVPMEPSVALAPRAIRQLLAEHPAPDERFAHADARIYVAYPDTSATVPIAAAIARRIDGADVTAVVDDADAWNSTVDDSVGLRMVSSLQLLSDPATLRLSATELLIGELVADAARWPAETPSAFGPVVRPGDRAAVLADQPPAVRTAVRAVAENIEAILAAANLVLDKGFPAEVPTLVLSPAELTMIEAVLAGQLDAPAPEGPAPAGANAAEEDGPRSPDEGRLRRLELAARLPVLAARAGMVPVRRGRSESVLTDESVRELALEVHQDYLRTAGATANATDSANADLTWAELSETEQRSNIAQVVDIPVKLAALDLVWRSSTAPSPYDFSDAEVELLAALEHRRWVHFQLRNGRDRHTFNTTWEQLSDGVQEYDRAPVHLISRLLAQRGYEITAPS
;
A
#
# COMPACT_ATOMS: atom_id res chain seq x y z
N MET A 1 -10.92 -22.20 19.32
CA MET A 1 -10.99 -23.61 19.75
C MET A 1 -10.60 -24.49 18.57
N SER A 2 -9.60 -25.35 18.80
CA SER A 2 -9.04 -26.39 17.91
C SER A 2 -8.58 -25.92 16.53
N GLY A 3 -7.39 -25.30 16.51
CA GLY A 3 -6.54 -25.29 15.32
C GLY A 3 -5.97 -26.70 15.12
N THR A 4 -6.34 -27.34 14.03
CA THR A 4 -5.70 -28.59 13.58
C THR A 4 -4.47 -28.24 12.76
N ASP A 5 -3.32 -28.76 13.16
CA ASP A 5 -2.04 -28.74 12.45
C ASP A 5 -2.19 -28.96 10.93
N LEU A 6 -1.97 -27.89 10.16
CA LEU A 6 -2.04 -27.89 8.68
C LEU A 6 -0.68 -28.13 8.01
N SER A 7 0.44 -28.07 8.74
CA SER A 7 1.79 -28.29 8.19
C SER A 7 2.24 -29.76 8.22
N ALA A 8 1.81 -30.54 9.23
CA ALA A 8 2.15 -31.97 9.31
C ALA A 8 1.37 -32.83 8.28
N ASN A 9 0.17 -32.39 7.90
CA ASN A 9 -0.69 -33.10 6.94
C ASN A 9 -0.38 -32.79 5.46
N SER A 10 0.42 -31.75 5.15
CA SER A 10 0.81 -31.42 3.77
C SER A 10 1.87 -32.39 3.24
N SER A 11 2.87 -32.74 4.05
CA SER A 11 3.89 -33.74 3.71
C SER A 11 3.32 -35.17 3.73
N ALA A 12 2.40 -35.48 4.65
CA ALA A 12 1.74 -36.77 4.71
C ALA A 12 0.76 -36.96 3.53
N GLY A 13 0.01 -35.94 3.14
CA GLY A 13 -0.91 -36.00 1.99
C GLY A 13 -0.21 -36.07 0.63
N ALA A 14 0.91 -35.35 0.47
CA ALA A 14 1.77 -35.46 -0.71
C ALA A 14 2.47 -36.83 -0.76
N ARG A 15 3.09 -37.28 0.35
CA ARG A 15 3.69 -38.63 0.44
C ARG A 15 2.68 -39.74 0.24
N VAL A 16 1.46 -39.65 0.79
CA VAL A 16 0.42 -40.67 0.60
C VAL A 16 -0.07 -40.71 -0.84
N ARG A 17 -0.01 -39.61 -1.60
CA ARG A 17 -0.56 -39.57 -2.97
C ARG A 17 0.48 -39.72 -4.08
N ASP A 18 1.72 -39.29 -3.86
CA ASP A 18 2.88 -39.78 -4.64
C ASP A 18 3.04 -41.28 -4.41
N PHE A 19 2.73 -41.74 -3.19
CA PHE A 19 2.52 -43.15 -2.93
C PHE A 19 1.33 -43.70 -3.74
N TYR A 20 0.16 -43.07 -3.87
CA TYR A 20 -0.93 -43.60 -4.73
C TYR A 20 -0.67 -43.56 -6.26
N ALA A 21 -0.08 -42.48 -6.79
CA ALA A 21 0.23 -42.36 -8.22
C ALA A 21 1.41 -43.27 -8.60
N GLY A 22 2.45 -43.28 -7.77
CA GLY A 22 3.50 -44.29 -7.79
C GLY A 22 2.92 -45.69 -7.66
N TRP A 23 2.02 -45.93 -6.70
CA TRP A 23 1.39 -47.23 -6.45
C TRP A 23 0.56 -47.73 -7.63
N ARG A 24 -0.04 -46.87 -8.46
CA ARG A 24 -0.74 -47.34 -9.67
C ARG A 24 0.23 -47.95 -10.67
N TYR A 25 1.34 -47.26 -10.96
CA TYR A 25 2.37 -47.79 -11.87
C TYR A 25 3.20 -48.91 -11.23
N THR A 26 3.48 -48.82 -9.93
CA THR A 26 4.13 -49.87 -9.14
C THR A 26 3.25 -51.11 -9.03
N ALA A 27 1.94 -50.99 -8.84
CA ALA A 27 1.01 -52.13 -8.82
C ALA A 27 0.91 -52.80 -10.19
N VAL A 28 0.86 -52.01 -11.28
CA VAL A 28 0.96 -52.54 -12.65
C VAL A 28 2.31 -53.24 -12.87
N GLY A 29 3.41 -52.66 -12.38
CA GLY A 29 4.74 -53.26 -12.43
C GLY A 29 4.87 -54.55 -11.62
N VAL A 30 4.29 -54.61 -10.42
CA VAL A 30 4.25 -55.80 -9.55
C VAL A 30 3.38 -56.89 -10.17
N LEU A 31 2.22 -56.53 -10.71
CA LEU A 31 1.37 -57.46 -11.46
C LEU A 31 2.10 -58.00 -12.68
N GLY A 32 2.78 -57.14 -13.44
CA GLY A 32 3.61 -57.54 -14.58
C GLY A 32 4.74 -58.49 -14.19
N ALA A 33 5.48 -58.17 -13.12
CA ALA A 33 6.53 -59.04 -12.59
C ALA A 33 5.97 -60.40 -12.12
N GLY A 34 4.80 -60.39 -11.46
CA GLY A 34 4.10 -61.60 -11.06
C GLY A 34 3.70 -62.48 -12.24
N MET A 35 3.18 -61.87 -13.32
CA MET A 35 2.85 -62.59 -14.56
C MET A 35 4.08 -63.14 -15.28
N LEU A 36 5.22 -62.44 -15.21
CA LEU A 36 6.48 -62.91 -15.76
C LEU A 36 7.02 -64.12 -14.99
N VAL A 37 6.92 -64.12 -13.65
CA VAL A 37 7.30 -65.28 -12.82
C VAL A 37 6.37 -66.47 -13.08
N LEU A 38 5.06 -66.24 -13.15
CA LEU A 38 4.08 -67.29 -13.44
C LEU A 38 4.25 -67.88 -14.83
N GLY A 39 4.54 -67.05 -15.84
CA GLY A 39 4.84 -67.51 -17.20
C GLY A 39 6.10 -68.37 -17.25
N LEU A 40 7.17 -67.95 -16.57
CA LEU A 40 8.43 -68.70 -16.51
C LEU A 40 8.24 -70.06 -15.83
N ILE A 41 7.56 -70.10 -14.68
CA ILE A 41 7.20 -71.35 -13.97
C ILE A 41 6.32 -72.23 -14.86
N GLY A 42 5.35 -71.61 -15.54
CA GLY A 42 4.41 -72.29 -16.42
C GLY A 42 5.08 -72.98 -17.62
N PHE A 43 6.03 -72.32 -18.28
CA PHE A 43 6.80 -72.91 -19.38
C PHE A 43 7.74 -74.02 -18.91
N TYR A 44 8.37 -73.89 -17.74
CA TYR A 44 9.17 -74.98 -17.16
C TYR A 44 8.35 -76.22 -16.81
N GLN A 45 7.08 -76.05 -16.45
CA GLN A 45 6.16 -77.15 -16.16
C GLN A 45 5.57 -77.78 -17.43
N SER A 46 5.37 -76.98 -18.47
CA SER A 46 4.65 -77.41 -19.69
C SER A 46 5.59 -77.93 -20.80
N VAL A 47 6.88 -77.52 -20.81
CA VAL A 47 7.88 -77.95 -21.80
C VAL A 47 9.10 -78.57 -21.10
N PRO A 48 9.19 -79.91 -21.01
CA PRO A 48 10.32 -80.58 -20.38
C PRO A 48 11.64 -80.30 -21.11
N GLY A 49 12.63 -79.74 -20.39
CA GLY A 49 13.97 -79.48 -20.92
C GLY A 49 14.18 -78.13 -21.62
N ILE A 50 13.22 -77.21 -21.55
CA ILE A 50 13.36 -75.85 -22.10
C ILE A 50 14.51 -75.08 -21.43
N GLY A 51 15.34 -74.40 -22.24
CA GLY A 51 16.40 -73.52 -21.74
C GLY A 51 15.82 -72.27 -21.08
N PHE A 52 16.52 -71.70 -20.09
CA PHE A 52 16.07 -70.49 -19.39
C PHE A 52 15.80 -69.32 -20.35
N THR A 53 16.68 -69.12 -21.33
CA THR A 53 16.54 -68.06 -22.35
C THR A 53 15.30 -68.24 -23.20
N ASP A 54 14.96 -69.48 -23.55
CA ASP A 54 13.81 -69.80 -24.40
C ASP A 54 12.50 -69.67 -23.61
N ALA A 55 12.48 -70.09 -22.34
CA ALA A 55 11.35 -69.91 -21.44
C ALA A 55 11.08 -68.43 -21.12
N LEU A 56 12.14 -67.64 -20.93
CA LEU A 56 12.03 -66.19 -20.75
C LEU A 56 11.48 -65.51 -22.02
N TYR A 57 12.01 -65.88 -23.19
CA TYR A 57 11.52 -65.35 -24.47
C TYR A 57 10.06 -65.70 -24.72
N ALA A 58 9.66 -66.97 -24.49
CA ALA A 58 8.27 -67.41 -24.61
C ALA A 58 7.34 -66.71 -23.61
N THR A 59 7.83 -66.41 -22.40
CA THR A 59 7.07 -65.64 -21.39
C THR A 59 6.85 -64.18 -21.83
N VAL A 60 7.85 -63.54 -22.43
CA VAL A 60 7.70 -62.17 -22.96
C VAL A 60 6.67 -62.13 -24.10
N ARG A 61 6.60 -63.15 -24.95
CA ARG A 61 5.59 -63.27 -26.02
C ARG A 61 4.14 -63.23 -25.49
N LEU A 62 3.89 -63.73 -24.28
CA LEU A 62 2.55 -63.67 -23.65
C LEU A 62 2.05 -62.23 -23.43
N PHE A 63 2.94 -61.26 -23.20
CA PHE A 63 2.56 -59.86 -23.02
C PHE A 63 2.03 -59.20 -24.31
N VAL A 64 2.32 -59.81 -25.47
CA VAL A 64 1.86 -59.37 -26.80
C VAL A 64 0.73 -60.28 -27.32
N PHE A 65 0.13 -61.11 -26.44
CA PHE A 65 -0.87 -62.12 -26.79
C PHE A 65 -0.40 -63.18 -27.80
N GLU A 66 0.91 -63.38 -27.90
CA GLU A 66 1.48 -64.40 -28.75
C GLU A 66 1.76 -65.66 -27.92
N TYR A 67 1.04 -66.74 -28.23
CA TYR A 67 1.11 -68.00 -27.51
C TYR A 67 1.14 -69.15 -28.51
N ASP A 68 2.16 -69.99 -28.39
CA ASP A 68 2.36 -71.15 -29.23
C ASP A 68 2.92 -72.27 -28.35
N LEU A 69 2.08 -73.27 -28.04
CA LEU A 69 2.40 -74.42 -27.21
C LEU A 69 1.66 -75.64 -27.74
N ASP A 70 2.39 -76.71 -28.00
CA ASP A 70 1.82 -78.01 -28.36
C ASP A 70 1.43 -78.78 -27.09
N GLY A 71 0.21 -78.59 -26.60
CA GLY A 71 -0.36 -79.33 -25.46
C GLY A 71 -1.20 -78.47 -24.51
N ASP A 72 -1.74 -79.10 -23.46
CA ASP A 72 -2.51 -78.38 -22.43
C ASP A 72 -1.55 -77.58 -21.51
N PRO A 73 -1.78 -76.26 -21.33
CA PRO A 73 -0.93 -75.44 -20.48
C PRO A 73 -1.05 -75.84 -19.00
N SER A 74 0.02 -75.64 -18.24
CA SER A 74 -0.08 -75.70 -16.78
C SER A 74 -1.00 -74.57 -16.26
N PRO A 75 -1.65 -74.74 -15.09
CA PRO A 75 -2.52 -73.71 -14.53
C PRO A 75 -1.81 -72.35 -14.32
N ALA A 76 -0.50 -72.37 -14.03
CA ALA A 76 0.30 -71.15 -13.92
C ALA A 76 0.49 -70.44 -15.27
N LEU A 77 0.70 -71.22 -16.34
CA LEU A 77 0.84 -70.72 -17.70
C LEU A 77 -0.49 -70.17 -18.23
N ASP A 78 -1.61 -70.80 -17.90
CA ASP A 78 -2.94 -70.36 -18.33
C ASP A 78 -3.33 -69.02 -17.69
N ILE A 79 -3.02 -68.82 -16.40
CA ILE A 79 -3.19 -67.53 -15.72
C ILE A 79 -2.27 -66.47 -16.34
N ALA A 80 -1.00 -66.80 -16.59
CA ALA A 80 -0.04 -65.86 -17.19
C ALA A 80 -0.42 -65.48 -18.64
N ARG A 81 -0.99 -66.42 -19.40
CA ARG A 81 -1.41 -66.21 -20.80
C ARG A 81 -2.41 -65.07 -20.94
N PHE A 82 -3.42 -65.01 -20.08
CA PHE A 82 -4.41 -63.92 -20.10
C PHE A 82 -3.98 -62.73 -19.24
N GLY A 83 -3.31 -62.98 -18.12
CA GLY A 83 -2.88 -61.95 -17.18
C GLY A 83 -1.78 -61.04 -17.72
N ALA A 84 -0.78 -61.59 -18.42
CA ALA A 84 0.33 -60.82 -18.99
C ALA A 84 -0.16 -59.77 -20.00
N GLY A 85 -1.00 -60.19 -20.94
CA GLY A 85 -1.61 -59.30 -21.91
C GLY A 85 -2.55 -58.27 -21.26
N ALA A 86 -3.36 -58.68 -20.27
CA ALA A 86 -4.25 -57.76 -19.55
C ALA A 86 -3.49 -56.65 -18.82
N VAL A 87 -2.30 -56.93 -18.26
CA VAL A 87 -1.45 -55.92 -17.60
C VAL A 87 -0.98 -54.84 -18.60
N VAL A 88 -0.62 -55.21 -19.83
CA VAL A 88 -0.23 -54.24 -20.87
C VAL A 88 -1.41 -53.36 -21.25
N TYR A 89 -2.58 -53.93 -21.50
CA TYR A 89 -3.78 -53.16 -21.81
C TYR A 89 -4.22 -52.25 -20.66
N LEU A 90 -4.09 -52.70 -19.42
CA LEU A 90 -4.36 -51.89 -18.24
C LEU A 90 -3.40 -50.70 -18.14
N ALA A 91 -2.10 -50.90 -18.41
CA ALA A 91 -1.11 -49.84 -18.44
C ALA A 91 -1.44 -48.78 -19.51
N VAL A 92 -1.78 -49.23 -20.73
CA VAL A 92 -2.19 -48.35 -21.83
C VAL A 92 -3.49 -47.61 -21.50
N ALA A 93 -4.48 -48.29 -20.93
CA ALA A 93 -5.75 -47.68 -20.54
C ALA A 93 -5.57 -46.61 -19.44
N ILE A 94 -4.72 -46.86 -18.44
CA ILE A 94 -4.38 -45.89 -17.39
C ILE A 94 -3.69 -44.66 -18.00
N ALA A 95 -2.74 -44.85 -18.92
CA ALA A 95 -2.09 -43.75 -19.62
C ALA A 95 -3.07 -42.94 -20.48
N ALA A 96 -3.95 -43.63 -21.23
CA ALA A 96 -4.96 -43.00 -22.07
C ALA A 96 -5.99 -42.20 -21.26
N LEU A 97 -6.45 -42.72 -20.11
CA LEU A 97 -7.35 -42.02 -19.20
C LEU A 97 -6.69 -40.76 -18.62
N GLY A 98 -5.40 -40.81 -18.28
CA GLY A 98 -4.65 -39.62 -17.83
C GLY A 98 -4.59 -38.52 -18.89
N ILE A 99 -4.37 -38.88 -20.16
CA ILE A 99 -4.40 -37.93 -21.29
C ILE A 99 -5.81 -37.33 -21.45
N LEU A 100 -6.85 -38.16 -21.35
CA LEU A 100 -8.24 -37.74 -21.51
C LEU A 100 -8.68 -36.79 -20.39
N GLU A 101 -8.27 -37.03 -19.14
CA GLU A 101 -8.51 -36.13 -18.01
C GLU A 101 -7.87 -34.75 -18.23
N ARG A 102 -6.65 -34.69 -18.80
CA ARG A 102 -5.98 -33.43 -19.17
C ARG A 102 -6.80 -32.67 -20.21
N GLN A 103 -7.24 -33.34 -21.27
CA GLN A 103 -8.05 -32.74 -22.34
C GLN A 103 -9.41 -32.23 -21.83
N PHE A 104 -10.11 -33.00 -20.99
CA PHE A 104 -11.38 -32.58 -20.40
C PHE A 104 -11.22 -31.36 -19.48
N THR A 105 -10.14 -31.30 -18.71
CA THR A 105 -9.87 -30.18 -17.80
C THR A 105 -9.64 -28.90 -18.59
N LEU A 106 -8.85 -28.96 -19.68
CA LEU A 106 -8.63 -27.82 -20.59
C LEU A 106 -9.91 -27.39 -21.29
N ALA A 107 -10.69 -28.34 -21.82
CA ALA A 107 -11.97 -28.04 -22.46
C ALA A 107 -12.99 -27.40 -21.51
N ARG A 108 -12.98 -27.81 -20.23
CA ARG A 108 -13.82 -27.20 -19.19
C ARG A 108 -13.33 -25.80 -18.85
N ALA A 109 -12.02 -25.60 -18.70
CA ALA A 109 -11.42 -24.31 -18.42
C ALA A 109 -11.72 -23.28 -19.52
N ALA A 110 -11.59 -23.67 -20.78
CA ALA A 110 -11.90 -22.84 -21.95
C ALA A 110 -13.39 -22.47 -22.11
N ARG A 111 -14.29 -23.10 -21.34
CA ARG A 111 -15.73 -22.78 -21.35
C ARG A 111 -16.16 -21.96 -20.12
N LEU A 112 -15.22 -21.57 -19.26
CA LEU A 112 -15.49 -20.72 -18.12
C LEU A 112 -15.68 -19.26 -18.55
N ARG A 113 -16.46 -18.52 -17.77
CA ARG A 113 -16.71 -17.09 -17.94
C ARG A 113 -16.74 -16.43 -16.57
N GLY A 114 -16.29 -15.18 -16.50
CA GLY A 114 -16.31 -14.40 -15.27
C GLY A 114 -15.38 -14.97 -14.19
N HIS A 115 -14.32 -15.66 -14.59
CA HIS A 115 -13.34 -16.27 -13.69
C HIS A 115 -12.07 -15.42 -13.60
N VAL A 116 -11.30 -15.62 -12.53
CA VAL A 116 -9.97 -15.01 -12.39
C VAL A 116 -8.92 -15.97 -12.92
N VAL A 117 -7.99 -15.48 -13.73
CA VAL A 117 -6.84 -16.25 -14.24
C VAL A 117 -5.56 -15.67 -13.67
N VAL A 118 -4.70 -16.51 -13.11
CA VAL A 118 -3.35 -16.14 -12.70
C VAL A 118 -2.36 -16.92 -13.56
N VAL A 119 -1.41 -16.23 -14.18
CA VAL A 119 -0.43 -16.81 -15.09
C VAL A 119 0.97 -16.61 -14.53
N GLY A 120 1.71 -17.71 -14.38
CA GLY A 120 3.11 -17.72 -13.96
C GLY A 120 3.35 -18.52 -12.69
N ASN A 121 4.65 -18.67 -12.37
CA ASN A 121 5.14 -19.54 -11.30
C ASN A 121 5.54 -18.76 -10.03
N GLY A 122 5.22 -17.47 -9.97
CA GLY A 122 5.50 -16.67 -8.78
C GLY A 122 4.81 -17.24 -7.54
N ARG A 123 5.45 -17.08 -6.38
CA ARG A 123 4.96 -17.58 -5.09
C ARG A 123 3.54 -17.11 -4.75
N GLU A 124 3.15 -15.93 -5.23
CA GLU A 124 1.83 -15.35 -5.00
C GLU A 124 0.74 -15.97 -5.90
N ALA A 125 1.11 -16.67 -6.98
CA ALA A 125 0.18 -17.07 -8.04
C ALA A 125 -0.98 -17.95 -7.54
N VAL A 126 -0.66 -18.98 -6.77
CA VAL A 126 -1.68 -19.89 -6.20
C VAL A 126 -2.48 -19.23 -5.08
N PRO A 127 -1.86 -18.56 -4.08
CA PRO A 127 -2.58 -17.80 -3.06
C PRO A 127 -3.57 -16.77 -3.62
N ILE A 128 -3.21 -16.02 -4.67
CA ILE A 128 -4.10 -15.06 -5.33
C ILE A 128 -5.38 -15.78 -5.79
N ALA A 129 -5.25 -16.86 -6.54
CA ALA A 129 -6.40 -17.60 -7.06
C ALA A 129 -7.29 -18.17 -5.93
N ILE A 130 -6.70 -18.60 -4.81
CA ILE A 130 -7.43 -19.09 -3.65
C ILE A 130 -8.22 -17.95 -2.99
N ASN A 131 -7.59 -16.81 -2.73
CA ASN A 131 -8.20 -15.73 -1.98
C ASN A 131 -9.31 -15.02 -2.77
N PHE A 132 -9.16 -14.86 -4.08
CA PHE A 132 -10.24 -14.32 -4.94
C PHE A 132 -11.50 -15.19 -4.92
N ARG A 133 -11.33 -16.51 -4.78
CA ARG A 133 -12.44 -17.45 -4.67
C ARG A 133 -13.04 -17.45 -3.26
N SER A 134 -12.22 -17.49 -2.22
CA SER A 134 -12.69 -17.59 -0.83
C SER A 134 -13.44 -16.34 -0.37
N THR A 135 -13.07 -15.17 -0.89
CA THR A 135 -13.76 -13.88 -0.65
C THR A 135 -15.06 -13.73 -1.43
N GLY A 136 -15.38 -14.65 -2.35
CA GLY A 136 -16.59 -14.60 -3.17
C GLY A 136 -16.51 -13.59 -4.33
N LEU A 137 -15.37 -12.93 -4.53
CA LEU A 137 -15.16 -11.98 -5.63
C LEU A 137 -15.10 -12.65 -7.00
N ALA A 138 -14.80 -13.96 -7.03
CA ALA A 138 -14.88 -14.77 -8.23
C ALA A 138 -15.49 -16.15 -7.92
N PRO A 139 -16.48 -16.62 -8.71
CA PRO A 139 -17.07 -17.94 -8.51
C PRO A 139 -16.07 -19.07 -8.80
N ARG A 140 -15.07 -18.80 -9.65
CA ARG A 140 -14.04 -19.75 -10.11
C ARG A 140 -12.73 -19.01 -10.34
N SER A 141 -11.62 -19.70 -10.07
CA SER A 141 -10.27 -19.20 -10.32
C SER A 141 -9.39 -20.28 -10.93
N LEU A 142 -8.47 -19.83 -11.80
CA LEU A 142 -7.53 -20.67 -12.52
C LEU A 142 -6.11 -20.17 -12.33
N VAL A 143 -5.17 -21.09 -12.27
CA VAL A 143 -3.74 -20.80 -12.24
C VAL A 143 -3.09 -21.56 -13.39
N ILE A 144 -2.26 -20.88 -14.18
CA ILE A 144 -1.49 -21.46 -15.27
C ILE A 144 -0.02 -21.36 -14.87
N THR A 145 0.60 -22.51 -14.64
CA THR A 145 2.01 -22.64 -14.23
C THR A 145 2.76 -23.51 -15.23
N ASP A 146 4.07 -23.33 -15.36
CA ASP A 146 4.90 -24.21 -16.20
C ASP A 146 5.17 -25.57 -15.54
N ASP A 147 4.74 -25.77 -14.28
CA ASP A 147 4.79 -27.07 -13.62
C ASP A 147 3.80 -28.05 -14.30
N ASP A 148 4.35 -29.14 -14.85
CA ASP A 148 3.61 -30.20 -15.53
C ASP A 148 2.74 -31.05 -14.59
N SER A 149 2.82 -30.81 -13.28
CA SER A 149 1.92 -31.44 -12.32
C SER A 149 0.51 -30.85 -12.45
N VAL A 150 -0.35 -31.53 -13.23
CA VAL A 150 -1.79 -31.26 -13.27
C VAL A 150 -2.41 -31.65 -11.93
N VAL A 151 -2.19 -30.84 -10.91
CA VAL A 151 -2.88 -30.98 -9.65
C VAL A 151 -4.19 -30.22 -9.77
N THR A 152 -5.24 -30.92 -10.17
CA THR A 152 -6.59 -30.48 -9.80
C THR A 152 -6.70 -30.61 -8.27
N GLN A 153 -6.21 -29.59 -7.56
CA GLN A 153 -6.34 -29.45 -6.13
C GLN A 153 -7.83 -29.19 -5.83
N ARG A 154 -8.63 -30.27 -5.81
CA ARG A 154 -10.05 -30.20 -5.44
C ARG A 154 -10.28 -29.79 -3.97
N ARG A 155 -9.21 -29.51 -3.20
CA ARG A 155 -9.32 -29.06 -1.81
C ARG A 155 -9.68 -27.58 -1.67
N SER A 156 -9.41 -26.74 -2.68
CA SER A 156 -9.69 -25.30 -2.64
C SER A 156 -10.59 -24.81 -3.78
N GLY A 157 -10.98 -25.69 -4.72
CA GLY A 157 -11.83 -25.34 -5.86
C GLY A 157 -11.15 -24.50 -6.95
N VAL A 158 -9.82 -24.36 -6.89
CA VAL A 158 -8.97 -23.70 -7.90
C VAL A 158 -8.55 -24.73 -8.97
N ILE A 159 -8.55 -24.34 -10.24
CA ILE A 159 -8.10 -25.20 -11.35
C ILE A 159 -6.67 -24.83 -11.72
N GLN A 160 -5.71 -25.72 -11.50
CA GLN A 160 -4.34 -25.53 -11.96
C GLN A 160 -4.15 -26.20 -13.33
N LEU A 161 -3.56 -25.45 -14.26
CA LEU A 161 -3.25 -25.89 -15.61
C LEU A 161 -1.73 -25.83 -15.81
N PRO A 162 -1.14 -26.80 -16.51
CA PRO A 162 0.27 -26.75 -16.89
C PRO A 162 0.48 -25.70 -17.98
N SER A 163 1.71 -25.56 -18.48
CA SER A 163 1.99 -24.72 -19.64
C SER A 163 1.09 -25.13 -20.82
N VAL A 164 0.41 -24.15 -21.40
CA VAL A 164 -0.59 -24.35 -22.47
C VAL A 164 -0.11 -23.74 -23.78
N SER A 165 -0.63 -24.23 -24.90
CA SER A 165 -0.43 -23.58 -26.20
C SER A 165 -1.11 -22.21 -26.25
N ASP A 166 -0.64 -21.32 -27.11
CA ASP A 166 -1.20 -19.97 -27.29
C ASP A 166 -2.69 -19.98 -27.63
N GLU A 167 -3.13 -20.94 -28.44
CA GLU A 167 -4.55 -21.09 -28.76
C GLU A 167 -5.40 -21.46 -27.54
N THR A 168 -4.88 -22.33 -26.66
CA THR A 168 -5.59 -22.73 -25.45
C THR A 168 -5.56 -21.61 -24.42
N LEU A 169 -4.43 -20.93 -24.29
CA LEU A 169 -4.27 -19.75 -23.44
C LEU A 169 -5.30 -18.70 -23.81
N ARG A 170 -5.39 -18.33 -25.10
CA ARG A 170 -6.37 -17.39 -25.64
C ARG A 170 -7.80 -17.74 -25.22
N ARG A 171 -8.22 -19.00 -25.39
CA ARG A 171 -9.58 -19.45 -25.02
C ARG A 171 -9.87 -19.37 -23.51
N VAL A 172 -8.85 -19.50 -22.66
CA VAL A 172 -9.02 -19.41 -21.19
C VAL A 172 -9.11 -17.95 -20.73
N VAL A 173 -8.40 -17.03 -21.40
CA VAL A 173 -8.33 -15.62 -21.01
C VAL A 173 -9.42 -14.74 -21.63
N ASP A 174 -9.99 -15.12 -22.78
CA ASP A 174 -10.99 -14.32 -23.55
C ASP A 174 -12.25 -13.91 -22.77
N HIS A 175 -12.58 -14.65 -21.70
CA HIS A 175 -13.77 -14.39 -20.88
C HIS A 175 -13.43 -14.29 -19.39
N ALA A 176 -12.17 -13.99 -19.08
CA ALA A 176 -11.73 -13.76 -17.72
C ALA A 176 -12.29 -12.42 -17.20
N ALA A 177 -12.73 -12.40 -15.94
CA ALA A 177 -13.08 -11.16 -15.25
C ALA A 177 -11.84 -10.42 -14.74
N GLN A 178 -10.70 -11.10 -14.60
CA GLN A 178 -9.44 -10.48 -14.22
C GLN A 178 -8.28 -11.42 -14.56
N ILE A 179 -7.16 -10.86 -15.01
CA ILE A 179 -5.95 -11.61 -15.34
C ILE A 179 -4.79 -11.03 -14.51
N PHE A 180 -4.07 -11.90 -13.81
CA PHE A 180 -2.84 -11.56 -13.10
C PHE A 180 -1.65 -12.26 -13.75
N VAL A 181 -0.54 -11.55 -13.95
CA VAL A 181 0.72 -12.11 -14.41
C VAL A 181 1.74 -12.01 -13.28
N VAL A 182 2.21 -13.16 -12.82
CA VAL A 182 3.04 -13.29 -11.62
C VAL A 182 4.17 -14.29 -11.89
N GLY A 183 5.32 -13.79 -12.34
CA GLY A 183 6.53 -14.61 -12.46
C GLY A 183 7.31 -14.70 -11.15
N GLU A 184 8.29 -15.60 -11.11
CA GLU A 184 9.30 -15.75 -10.06
C GLU A 184 10.23 -14.53 -10.00
N ASN A 185 10.48 -13.92 -11.16
CA ASN A 185 11.24 -12.68 -11.30
C ASN A 185 10.57 -11.77 -12.36
N ASP A 186 11.13 -10.58 -12.49
CA ASP A 186 10.58 -9.56 -13.38
C ASP A 186 10.74 -9.90 -14.86
N GLU A 187 11.81 -10.60 -15.24
CA GLU A 187 12.03 -11.06 -16.61
C GLU A 187 10.93 -12.06 -17.03
N GLN A 188 10.65 -13.06 -16.20
CA GLN A 188 9.60 -14.04 -16.48
C GLN A 188 8.23 -13.36 -16.51
N THR A 189 7.95 -12.45 -15.56
CA THR A 189 6.70 -11.69 -15.55
C THR A 189 6.54 -10.89 -16.85
N ALA A 190 7.59 -10.23 -17.31
CA ALA A 190 7.58 -9.46 -18.55
C ALA A 190 7.37 -10.36 -19.79
N GLN A 191 8.04 -11.51 -19.85
CA GLN A 191 7.88 -12.48 -20.95
C GLN A 191 6.44 -13.02 -21.03
N LEU A 192 5.84 -13.39 -19.88
CA LEU A 192 4.47 -13.87 -19.80
C LEU A 192 3.46 -12.79 -20.18
N ALA A 193 3.67 -11.55 -19.73
CA ALA A 193 2.81 -10.42 -20.08
C ALA A 193 2.89 -10.10 -21.59
N HIS A 194 4.11 -10.11 -22.17
CA HIS A 194 4.29 -9.92 -23.61
C HIS A 194 3.60 -11.02 -24.43
N ARG A 195 3.74 -12.28 -24.00
CA ARG A 195 3.05 -13.41 -24.61
C ARG A 195 1.53 -13.22 -24.60
N LEU A 196 0.94 -12.79 -23.49
CA LEU A 196 -0.49 -12.52 -23.40
C LEU A 196 -0.93 -11.35 -24.30
N ARG A 197 -0.14 -10.28 -24.36
CA ARG A 197 -0.43 -9.12 -25.22
C ARG A 197 -0.51 -9.50 -26.70
N GLY A 198 0.34 -10.43 -27.14
CA GLY A 198 0.35 -10.94 -28.51
C GLY A 198 -0.90 -11.74 -28.91
N LEU A 199 -1.74 -12.16 -27.96
CA LEU A 199 -2.92 -13.01 -28.22
C LEU A 199 -4.18 -12.25 -28.65
N ALA A 200 -4.17 -10.91 -28.64
CA ALA A 200 -5.30 -10.05 -29.02
C ALA A 200 -6.63 -10.51 -28.37
N ILE A 201 -6.66 -10.45 -27.03
CA ILE A 201 -7.71 -11.00 -26.18
C ILE A 201 -8.87 -10.01 -26.07
N ASP A 202 -10.12 -10.45 -26.18
CA ASP A 202 -11.34 -9.63 -26.01
C ASP A 202 -11.74 -9.48 -24.51
N SER A 203 -10.77 -9.44 -23.59
CA SER A 203 -11.03 -9.38 -22.14
C SER A 203 -11.64 -8.03 -21.75
N ASP A 204 -12.76 -8.06 -21.03
CA ASP A 204 -13.45 -6.87 -20.51
C ASP A 204 -12.62 -6.11 -19.45
N PHE A 205 -11.57 -6.73 -18.89
CA PHE A 205 -10.77 -6.16 -17.80
C PHE A 205 -9.27 -6.11 -18.10
N PRO A 206 -8.56 -5.06 -17.62
CA PRO A 206 -7.13 -4.92 -17.84
C PRO A 206 -6.35 -6.00 -17.09
N THR A 207 -5.40 -6.61 -17.80
CA THR A 207 -4.39 -7.48 -17.19
C THR A 207 -3.60 -6.70 -16.14
N THR A 208 -3.32 -7.33 -15.01
CA THR A 208 -2.47 -6.78 -13.95
C THR A 208 -1.16 -7.55 -13.88
N VAL A 209 -0.03 -6.88 -14.03
CA VAL A 209 1.31 -7.47 -13.89
C VAL A 209 1.89 -7.15 -12.51
N ILE A 210 2.53 -8.13 -11.88
CA ILE A 210 3.18 -7.95 -10.57
C ILE A 210 4.69 -8.08 -10.74
N LEU A 211 5.40 -6.98 -10.50
CA LEU A 211 6.85 -6.83 -10.69
C LEU A 211 7.51 -6.36 -9.38
N SER A 212 8.83 -6.44 -9.29
CA SER A 212 9.59 -6.10 -8.08
C SER A 212 10.41 -4.82 -8.26
N ASP A 213 10.98 -4.59 -9.43
CA ASP A 213 11.76 -3.40 -9.75
C ASP A 213 10.86 -2.19 -10.00
N ARG A 214 11.08 -1.14 -9.22
CA ARG A 214 10.30 0.10 -9.27
C ARG A 214 10.43 0.82 -10.61
N ASN A 215 11.64 0.90 -11.16
CA ASN A 215 11.89 1.62 -12.42
C ASN A 215 11.22 0.90 -13.59
N LEU A 216 11.28 -0.44 -13.59
CA LEU A 216 10.58 -1.27 -14.57
C LEU A 216 9.08 -1.06 -14.49
N VAL A 217 8.48 -1.02 -13.30
CA VAL A 217 7.05 -0.74 -13.14
C VAL A 217 6.68 0.65 -13.63
N GLY A 218 7.50 1.67 -13.35
CA GLY A 218 7.28 3.03 -13.84
C GLY A 218 7.33 3.11 -15.37
N HIS A 219 8.29 2.41 -15.99
CA HIS A 219 8.33 2.26 -17.44
C HIS A 219 7.12 1.49 -17.98
N TRP A 220 6.70 0.42 -17.30
CA TRP A 220 5.55 -0.38 -17.69
C TRP A 220 4.26 0.44 -17.69
N ALA A 221 4.01 1.20 -16.61
CA ALA A 221 2.81 2.02 -16.46
C ALA A 221 2.69 3.13 -17.53
N SER A 222 3.81 3.58 -18.12
CA SER A 222 3.81 4.58 -19.18
C SER A 222 3.80 4.00 -20.59
N ALA A 223 4.38 2.81 -20.79
CA ALA A 223 4.57 2.22 -22.11
C ALA A 223 3.54 1.14 -22.48
N ALA A 224 2.73 0.69 -21.51
CA ALA A 224 1.91 -0.50 -21.66
C ALA A 224 0.48 -0.32 -21.13
N PRO A 225 -0.52 -1.03 -21.70
CA PRO A 225 -1.91 -0.90 -21.30
C PRO A 225 -2.26 -1.69 -20.03
N GLU A 226 -1.41 -2.61 -19.58
CA GLU A 226 -1.65 -3.39 -18.37
C GLU A 226 -1.45 -2.53 -17.11
N ALA A 227 -2.28 -2.78 -16.09
CA ALA A 227 -2.01 -2.26 -14.76
C ALA A 227 -0.76 -2.94 -14.19
N ALA A 228 0.08 -2.21 -13.47
CA ALA A 228 1.31 -2.74 -12.90
C ALA A 228 1.35 -2.49 -11.38
N ILE A 229 1.73 -3.53 -10.63
CA ILE A 229 1.91 -3.47 -9.17
C ILE A 229 3.38 -3.77 -8.87
N CYS A 230 4.00 -2.89 -8.09
CA CYS A 230 5.34 -3.10 -7.54
C CYS A 230 5.25 -3.80 -6.17
N ARG A 231 5.82 -5.00 -6.05
CA ARG A 231 5.78 -5.83 -4.83
C ARG A 231 6.25 -5.08 -3.57
N PRO A 232 7.49 -4.52 -3.53
CA PRO A 232 7.97 -3.86 -2.32
C PRO A 232 7.19 -2.59 -1.98
N VAL A 233 6.74 -1.83 -2.98
CA VAL A 233 5.89 -0.64 -2.82
C VAL A 233 4.54 -1.00 -2.21
N GLN A 234 3.81 -1.96 -2.80
CA GLN A 234 2.49 -2.35 -2.31
C GLN A 234 2.55 -2.90 -0.88
N THR A 235 3.62 -3.65 -0.59
CA THR A 235 3.88 -4.18 0.75
C THR A 235 4.23 -3.06 1.73
N ALA A 236 5.04 -2.07 1.34
CA ALA A 236 5.38 -0.92 2.17
C ALA A 236 4.15 -0.06 2.50
N ILE A 237 3.37 0.33 1.48
CA ILE A 237 2.11 1.08 1.66
C ILE A 237 1.18 0.33 2.62
N SER A 238 0.94 -0.95 2.37
CA SER A 238 0.03 -1.75 3.20
C SER A 238 0.55 -1.92 4.63
N THR A 239 1.86 -2.05 4.81
CA THR A 239 2.51 -2.17 6.13
C THR A 239 2.37 -0.86 6.91
N LEU A 240 2.75 0.26 6.30
CA LEU A 240 2.73 1.57 6.96
C LEU A 240 1.29 2.03 7.24
N ARG A 241 0.29 1.67 6.44
CA ARG A 241 -1.11 1.96 6.79
C ARG A 241 -1.62 1.14 7.97
N ARG A 242 -1.15 -0.10 8.15
CA ARG A 242 -1.48 -0.94 9.31
C ARG A 242 -0.72 -0.49 10.57
N LYS A 243 0.48 0.05 10.38
CA LYS A 243 1.41 0.50 11.42
C LYS A 243 2.08 1.80 10.98
N PRO A 244 1.41 2.95 11.17
CA PRO A 244 1.89 4.21 10.65
C PRO A 244 3.13 4.71 11.40
N PRO A 245 4.08 5.32 10.68
CA PRO A 245 5.32 5.86 11.27
C PRO A 245 5.05 7.06 12.18
N PHE A 246 3.97 7.78 11.94
CA PHE A 246 3.48 8.86 12.80
C PHE A 246 2.00 8.66 13.07
N LEU A 247 1.57 8.98 14.29
CA LEU A 247 0.18 8.97 14.68
C LEU A 247 -0.47 10.32 14.44
N ASP A 248 -1.79 10.31 14.36
CA ASP A 248 -2.61 11.51 14.12
C ASP A 248 -2.98 12.25 15.40
N ASP A 249 -2.64 11.68 16.56
CA ASP A 249 -3.04 12.13 17.90
C ASP A 249 -1.94 11.92 18.96
N ALA A 250 -0.70 11.66 18.53
CA ALA A 250 0.44 11.55 19.42
C ALA A 250 1.76 11.81 18.69
N MET A 251 2.73 12.30 19.43
CA MET A 251 4.12 12.40 19.00
C MET A 251 4.77 11.02 18.98
N VAL A 252 5.49 10.76 17.89
CA VAL A 252 6.21 9.52 17.68
C VAL A 252 7.67 9.87 17.45
N PRO A 253 8.62 9.20 18.13
CA PRO A 253 10.05 9.35 17.84
C PRO A 253 10.38 9.10 16.37
N THR A 254 11.52 9.60 15.92
CA THR A 254 11.96 9.42 14.53
C THR A 254 11.94 7.95 14.12
N PRO A 255 11.24 7.58 13.04
CA PRO A 255 11.13 6.19 12.60
C PRO A 255 12.48 5.57 12.26
N ILE A 256 12.61 4.28 12.56
CA ILE A 256 13.82 3.49 12.27
C ILE A 256 13.45 2.35 11.33
N VAL A 257 14.15 2.26 10.20
CA VAL A 257 14.10 1.12 9.28
C VAL A 257 15.39 0.32 9.43
N VAL A 258 15.29 -0.95 9.79
CA VAL A 258 16.39 -1.87 10.00
C VAL A 258 16.35 -2.94 8.90
N GLY A 259 17.36 -2.99 8.04
CA GLY A 259 17.28 -3.88 6.89
C GLY A 259 18.24 -3.54 5.77
N ASP A 260 18.04 -4.25 4.66
CA ASP A 260 18.71 -4.00 3.39
C ASP A 260 17.77 -4.37 2.23
N GLY A 261 18.04 -3.82 1.05
CA GLY A 261 17.33 -4.16 -0.19
C GLY A 261 16.02 -3.41 -0.41
N ALA A 262 15.32 -3.80 -1.48
CA ALA A 262 14.18 -3.04 -2.03
C ALA A 262 13.03 -2.83 -1.04
N GLN A 263 12.73 -3.83 -0.19
CA GLN A 263 11.64 -3.70 0.78
C GLN A 263 11.95 -2.66 1.87
N ALA A 264 13.19 -2.61 2.38
CA ALA A 264 13.62 -1.59 3.33
C ALA A 264 13.67 -0.20 2.68
N ALA A 265 14.16 -0.11 1.44
CA ALA A 265 14.18 1.12 0.66
C ALA A 265 12.77 1.71 0.48
N GLU A 266 11.79 0.88 0.10
CA GLU A 266 10.41 1.33 -0.05
C GLU A 266 9.77 1.73 1.29
N LEU A 267 10.07 1.04 2.39
CA LEU A 267 9.59 1.48 3.71
C LEU A 267 10.13 2.88 4.06
N ALA A 268 11.44 3.12 3.94
CA ALA A 268 12.04 4.41 4.22
C ALA A 268 11.49 5.51 3.31
N ARG A 269 11.37 5.23 2.01
CA ARG A 269 10.81 6.16 1.03
C ARG A 269 9.34 6.50 1.32
N TRP A 270 8.50 5.50 1.61
CA TRP A 270 7.07 5.71 1.85
C TRP A 270 6.78 6.43 3.16
N ILE A 271 7.64 6.30 4.17
CA ILE A 271 7.56 7.12 5.38
C ILE A 271 7.64 8.61 5.02
N VAL A 272 8.60 9.01 4.19
CA VAL A 272 8.78 10.39 3.73
C VAL A 272 7.63 10.81 2.80
N THR A 273 7.46 10.10 1.69
CA THR A 273 6.50 10.49 0.63
C THR A 273 5.03 10.41 1.07
N GLY A 274 4.72 9.57 2.06
CA GLY A 274 3.39 9.47 2.64
C GLY A 274 3.13 10.44 3.79
N TRP A 275 4.02 10.59 4.77
CA TRP A 275 3.67 11.28 6.03
C TRP A 275 4.19 12.72 6.15
N GLN A 276 5.12 13.15 5.30
CA GLN A 276 5.70 14.49 5.38
C GLN A 276 4.74 15.59 4.92
N GLN A 277 4.68 16.69 5.68
CA GLN A 277 3.99 17.91 5.25
C GLN A 277 4.92 18.80 4.41
N PRO A 278 4.37 19.70 3.57
CA PRO A 278 5.19 20.63 2.81
C PRO A 278 6.16 21.45 3.68
N GLY A 279 7.40 21.65 3.23
CA GLY A 279 8.42 22.40 3.96
C GLY A 279 9.05 21.67 5.15
N GLU A 280 8.51 20.54 5.59
CA GLU A 280 9.17 19.67 6.58
C GLU A 280 10.31 18.90 5.89
N GLN A 281 11.34 18.51 6.65
CA GLN A 281 12.37 17.56 6.21
C GLN A 281 12.35 16.38 7.16
N LEU A 282 11.69 15.30 6.76
CA LEU A 282 11.44 14.18 7.65
C LEU A 282 12.68 13.29 7.74
N ARG A 283 13.17 13.10 8.98
CA ARG A 283 14.30 12.19 9.25
C ARG A 283 13.84 10.75 9.37
N VAL A 284 14.62 9.83 8.80
CA VAL A 284 14.44 8.38 8.97
C VAL A 284 15.81 7.73 9.18
N TYR A 285 15.98 7.01 10.29
CA TYR A 285 17.21 6.25 10.49
C TYR A 285 17.17 4.94 9.72
N CYS A 286 18.14 4.75 8.85
CA CYS A 286 18.27 3.62 7.94
C CYS A 286 19.44 2.74 8.40
N VAL A 287 19.14 1.73 9.22
CA VAL A 287 20.13 0.84 9.84
C VAL A 287 20.32 -0.40 8.99
N GLY A 288 21.49 -0.57 8.37
CA GLY A 288 21.73 -1.67 7.43
C GLY A 288 23.19 -1.85 7.04
N ALA A 289 23.52 -2.97 6.39
CA ALA A 289 24.90 -3.28 6.03
C ALA A 289 25.41 -2.38 4.89
N HIS A 290 24.55 -2.08 3.91
CA HIS A 290 24.95 -1.37 2.70
C HIS A 290 24.25 -0.03 2.58
N ARG A 291 24.97 1.00 2.13
CA ARG A 291 24.38 2.33 1.87
C ARG A 291 23.47 2.36 0.63
N GLN A 292 23.71 1.46 -0.33
CA GLN A 292 23.06 1.48 -1.64
C GLN A 292 21.53 1.55 -1.58
N TRP A 293 20.89 0.77 -0.70
CA TRP A 293 19.42 0.76 -0.61
C TRP A 293 18.86 2.09 -0.07
N VAL A 294 19.64 2.82 0.73
CA VAL A 294 19.28 4.16 1.24
C VAL A 294 19.39 5.18 0.12
N ASP A 295 20.47 5.11 -0.66
CA ASP A 295 20.65 5.97 -1.84
C ASP A 295 19.52 5.71 -2.86
N GLU A 296 19.15 4.45 -3.10
CA GLU A 296 18.00 4.06 -3.95
C GLU A 296 16.66 4.60 -3.42
N ALA A 297 16.44 4.55 -2.10
CA ALA A 297 15.24 5.12 -1.48
C ALA A 297 15.14 6.64 -1.68
N ALA A 298 16.28 7.33 -1.65
CA ALA A 298 16.38 8.79 -1.75
C ALA A 298 16.13 9.33 -3.18
N ILE A 299 16.28 8.52 -4.23
CA ILE A 299 16.17 8.96 -5.63
C ILE A 299 14.87 9.73 -5.89
N GLY A 300 14.98 11.00 -6.27
CA GLY A 300 13.83 11.87 -6.58
C GLY A 300 13.11 12.46 -5.36
N ILE A 301 13.64 12.29 -4.15
CA ILE A 301 13.14 12.91 -2.89
C ILE A 301 14.29 13.50 -2.04
N GLU A 302 15.46 13.71 -2.63
CA GLU A 302 16.69 14.08 -1.94
C GLU A 302 16.55 15.41 -1.17
N GLU A 303 15.83 16.38 -1.74
CA GLU A 303 15.58 17.67 -1.09
C GLU A 303 14.55 17.58 0.05
N ARG A 304 13.73 16.54 0.05
CA ARG A 304 12.61 16.33 0.97
C ARG A 304 12.98 15.49 2.17
N ALA A 305 13.90 14.54 1.97
CA ALA A 305 14.19 13.48 2.94
C ALA A 305 15.51 13.72 3.67
N ASP A 306 15.55 13.35 4.96
CA ASP A 306 16.79 13.17 5.71
C ASP A 306 16.96 11.68 6.06
N LEU A 307 17.38 10.88 5.07
CA LEU A 307 17.62 9.45 5.24
C LEU A 307 19.02 9.23 5.82
N VAL A 308 19.10 9.00 7.12
CA VAL A 308 20.37 8.86 7.85
C VAL A 308 20.80 7.39 7.86
N TRP A 309 21.80 7.05 7.04
CA TRP A 309 22.36 5.70 7.03
C TRP A 309 23.23 5.43 8.27
N VAL A 310 22.94 4.32 8.95
CA VAL A 310 23.69 3.82 10.10
C VAL A 310 24.23 2.42 9.76
N PRO A 311 25.55 2.25 9.55
CA PRO A 311 26.12 0.98 9.13
C PRO A 311 25.98 -0.09 10.22
N MET A 312 25.37 -1.22 9.88
CA MET A 312 25.22 -2.36 10.79
C MET A 312 24.99 -3.66 10.02
N GLU A 313 25.90 -4.62 10.20
CA GLU A 313 25.69 -6.00 9.73
C GLU A 313 24.46 -6.64 10.40
N PRO A 314 23.71 -7.52 9.69
CA PRO A 314 22.55 -8.21 10.27
C PRO A 314 22.94 -8.96 11.53
N SER A 315 22.48 -8.48 12.69
CA SER A 315 22.92 -9.01 13.98
C SER A 315 21.88 -8.86 15.08
N VAL A 316 21.50 -10.01 15.64
CA VAL A 316 20.60 -10.15 16.80
C VAL A 316 21.15 -9.46 18.06
N ALA A 317 22.48 -9.29 18.14
CA ALA A 317 23.14 -8.67 19.28
C ALA A 317 23.41 -7.18 19.09
N LEU A 318 23.74 -6.73 17.86
CA LEU A 318 24.06 -5.33 17.58
C LEU A 318 22.80 -4.48 17.41
N ALA A 319 21.74 -5.00 16.78
CA ALA A 319 20.55 -4.19 16.46
C ALA A 319 19.91 -3.52 17.70
N PRO A 320 19.67 -4.23 18.83
CA PRO A 320 19.14 -3.57 20.03
C PRO A 320 20.11 -2.57 20.66
N ARG A 321 21.42 -2.67 20.42
CA ARG A 321 22.40 -1.69 20.94
C ARG A 321 22.38 -0.41 20.09
N ALA A 322 22.41 -0.57 18.76
CA ALA A 322 22.33 0.54 17.82
C ALA A 322 21.04 1.33 18.01
N ILE A 323 19.89 0.65 18.09
CA ILE A 323 18.59 1.30 18.32
C ILE A 323 18.56 2.06 19.65
N ARG A 324 19.08 1.48 20.73
CA ARG A 324 19.11 2.17 22.03
C ARG A 324 19.97 3.43 21.97
N GLN A 325 21.07 3.41 21.21
CA GLN A 325 21.89 4.59 21.01
C GLN A 325 21.14 5.67 20.23
N LEU A 326 20.49 5.31 19.12
CA LEU A 326 19.69 6.25 18.33
C LEU A 326 18.54 6.85 19.15
N LEU A 327 17.84 6.02 19.93
CA LEU A 327 16.75 6.50 20.79
C LEU A 327 17.26 7.39 21.94
N ALA A 328 18.50 7.20 22.38
CA ALA A 328 19.12 8.06 23.39
C ALA A 328 19.61 9.41 22.83
N GLU A 329 19.80 9.51 21.50
CA GLU A 329 20.12 10.76 20.83
C GLU A 329 18.88 11.64 20.63
N HIS A 330 17.67 11.10 20.80
CA HIS A 330 16.43 11.88 20.72
C HIS A 330 16.28 12.85 21.90
N PRO A 331 15.76 14.07 21.63
CA PRO A 331 15.36 14.98 22.69
C PRO A 331 14.36 14.31 23.64
N ALA A 332 14.35 14.76 24.90
CA ALA A 332 13.36 14.30 25.86
C ALA A 332 11.93 14.57 25.33
N PRO A 333 10.97 13.65 25.54
CA PRO A 333 9.59 13.84 25.14
C PRO A 333 9.01 15.15 25.69
N ASP A 334 8.41 15.97 24.82
CA ASP A 334 7.74 17.20 25.21
C ASP A 334 6.44 16.90 25.95
N GLU A 335 6.41 17.06 27.28
CA GLU A 335 5.28 16.71 28.16
C GLU A 335 3.95 17.37 27.77
N ARG A 336 3.97 18.41 26.93
CA ARG A 336 2.77 19.10 26.44
C ARG A 336 1.95 18.26 25.45
N PHE A 337 2.54 17.24 24.85
CA PHE A 337 1.92 16.39 23.83
C PHE A 337 1.75 14.95 24.33
N ALA A 338 0.75 14.23 23.81
CA ALA A 338 0.70 12.78 23.94
C ALA A 338 1.89 12.14 23.19
N HIS A 339 2.42 11.03 23.71
CA HIS A 339 3.55 10.30 23.12
C HIS A 339 3.19 8.85 22.88
N ALA A 340 3.75 8.28 21.81
CA ALA A 340 3.65 6.88 21.47
C ALA A 340 5.04 6.25 21.28
N ASP A 341 5.05 4.92 21.31
CA ASP A 341 6.26 4.12 21.16
C ASP A 341 6.99 4.38 19.83
N ALA A 342 8.32 4.24 19.85
CA ALA A 342 9.16 4.34 18.67
C ALA A 342 8.76 3.31 17.61
N ARG A 343 8.67 3.74 16.34
CA ARG A 343 8.30 2.87 15.22
C ARG A 343 9.54 2.26 14.60
N ILE A 344 9.65 0.94 14.67
CA ILE A 344 10.78 0.20 14.14
C ILE A 344 10.31 -0.82 13.12
N TYR A 345 10.73 -0.65 11.87
CA TYR A 345 10.41 -1.56 10.78
C TYR A 345 11.63 -2.41 10.45
N VAL A 346 11.47 -3.72 10.39
CA VAL A 346 12.57 -4.65 10.11
C VAL A 346 12.29 -5.39 8.81
N ALA A 347 13.19 -5.26 7.82
CA ALA A 347 13.03 -5.87 6.50
C ALA A 347 14.38 -6.18 5.86
N TYR A 348 14.84 -7.42 5.98
CA TYR A 348 15.96 -7.96 5.19
C TYR A 348 15.44 -8.77 4.00
N PRO A 349 16.24 -8.98 2.94
CA PRO A 349 15.87 -9.84 1.83
C PRO A 349 15.56 -11.28 2.27
N ASP A 350 16.32 -11.77 3.25
CA ASP A 350 16.11 -13.09 3.85
C ASP A 350 15.28 -12.97 5.13
N THR A 351 14.09 -13.58 5.13
CA THR A 351 13.23 -13.64 6.33
C THR A 351 13.94 -14.31 7.53
N SER A 352 14.92 -15.19 7.28
CA SER A 352 15.74 -15.83 8.30
C SER A 352 16.63 -14.85 9.08
N ALA A 353 16.94 -13.68 8.52
CA ALA A 353 17.59 -12.58 9.23
C ALA A 353 16.55 -11.66 9.89
N THR A 354 15.46 -11.32 9.17
CA THR A 354 14.41 -10.41 9.64
C THR A 354 13.81 -10.83 10.97
N VAL A 355 13.31 -12.07 11.09
CA VAL A 355 12.54 -12.50 12.27
C VAL A 355 13.38 -12.52 13.55
N PRO A 356 14.57 -13.15 13.60
CA PRO A 356 15.38 -13.18 14.82
C PRO A 356 15.85 -11.80 15.28
N ILE A 357 16.19 -10.92 14.34
CA ILE A 357 16.61 -9.54 14.63
C ILE A 357 15.43 -8.75 15.20
N ALA A 358 14.27 -8.78 14.54
CA ALA A 358 13.08 -8.08 15.02
C ALA A 358 12.63 -8.58 16.41
N ALA A 359 12.63 -9.89 16.64
CA ALA A 359 12.31 -10.47 17.94
C ALA A 359 13.33 -10.09 19.03
N ALA A 360 14.60 -9.89 18.67
CA ALA A 360 15.62 -9.41 19.59
C ALA A 360 15.45 -7.93 19.96
N ILE A 361 15.00 -7.10 19.02
CA ILE A 361 14.68 -5.70 19.25
C ILE A 361 13.46 -5.61 20.17
N ALA A 362 12.36 -6.27 19.81
CA ALA A 362 11.10 -6.25 20.56
C ALA A 362 11.24 -6.74 22.02
N ARG A 363 12.21 -7.60 22.31
CA ARG A 363 12.49 -8.09 23.68
C ARG A 363 13.37 -7.18 24.52
N ARG A 364 14.16 -6.30 23.91
CA ARG A 364 15.26 -5.57 24.59
C ARG A 364 15.15 -4.07 24.50
N ILE A 365 14.19 -3.56 23.74
CA ILE A 365 13.91 -2.15 23.58
C ILE A 365 12.51 -1.90 24.10
N ASP A 366 12.44 -1.29 25.28
CA ASP A 366 11.18 -0.85 25.88
C ASP A 366 10.67 0.39 25.13
N GLY A 367 9.35 0.54 25.04
CA GLY A 367 8.73 1.68 24.35
C GLY A 367 8.93 1.66 22.82
N ALA A 368 9.00 0.48 22.21
CA ALA A 368 9.12 0.32 20.76
C ALA A 368 8.06 -0.61 20.19
N ASP A 369 7.39 -0.17 19.12
CA ASP A 369 6.50 -1.00 18.31
C ASP A 369 7.29 -1.54 17.11
N VAL A 370 7.65 -2.82 17.18
CA VAL A 370 8.48 -3.49 16.19
C VAL A 370 7.62 -4.23 15.18
N THR A 371 7.76 -3.87 13.91
CA THR A 371 7.06 -4.51 12.78
C THR A 371 8.07 -5.15 11.84
N ALA A 372 8.03 -6.48 11.72
CA ALA A 372 8.82 -7.23 10.75
C ALA A 372 8.03 -7.47 9.46
N VAL A 373 8.60 -7.10 8.31
CA VAL A 373 8.05 -7.46 6.99
C VAL A 373 8.74 -8.74 6.53
N VAL A 374 7.97 -9.81 6.39
CA VAL A 374 8.44 -11.17 6.13
C VAL A 374 7.77 -11.74 4.89
N ASP A 375 8.34 -12.77 4.28
CA ASP A 375 7.70 -13.41 3.13
C ASP A 375 6.38 -14.07 3.52
N ASP A 376 6.42 -14.99 4.48
CA ASP A 376 5.25 -15.72 4.99
C ASP A 376 5.30 -15.75 6.52
N ALA A 377 4.39 -15.01 7.17
CA ALA A 377 4.36 -14.92 8.62
C ALA A 377 3.94 -16.25 9.28
N ASP A 378 3.10 -17.05 8.62
CA ASP A 378 2.61 -18.31 9.19
C ASP A 378 3.74 -19.33 9.33
N ALA A 379 4.74 -19.27 8.45
CA ALA A 379 5.94 -20.09 8.53
C ALA A 379 6.80 -19.80 9.77
N TRP A 380 6.67 -18.61 10.38
CA TRP A 380 7.51 -18.16 11.49
C TRP A 380 6.75 -17.99 12.81
N ASN A 381 5.42 -17.99 12.80
CA ASN A 381 4.59 -17.82 14.00
C ASN A 381 4.98 -18.78 15.14
N SER A 382 5.32 -20.04 14.84
CA SER A 382 5.71 -21.02 15.88
C SER A 382 7.12 -20.81 16.46
N THR A 383 7.92 -19.91 15.88
CA THR A 383 9.31 -19.65 16.29
C THR A 383 9.47 -18.42 17.16
N VAL A 384 8.45 -17.56 17.19
CA VAL A 384 8.39 -16.36 18.02
C VAL A 384 7.42 -16.64 19.16
N ASP A 385 7.84 -16.31 20.37
CA ASP A 385 6.97 -16.39 21.54
C ASP A 385 5.91 -15.28 21.45
N ASP A 386 4.63 -15.63 21.59
CA ASP A 386 3.49 -14.69 21.52
C ASP A 386 3.58 -13.54 22.53
N SER A 387 4.37 -13.69 23.60
CA SER A 387 4.64 -12.63 24.58
C SER A 387 5.59 -11.54 24.07
N VAL A 388 6.34 -11.82 23.00
CA VAL A 388 7.18 -10.82 22.33
C VAL A 388 6.25 -9.91 21.54
N GLY A 389 6.19 -8.63 21.89
CA GLY A 389 5.38 -7.61 21.20
C GLY A 389 5.76 -7.32 19.74
N LEU A 390 6.37 -8.29 19.05
CA LEU A 390 6.70 -8.25 17.63
C LEU A 390 5.45 -8.48 16.79
N ARG A 391 5.21 -7.59 15.82
CA ARG A 391 4.22 -7.82 14.77
C ARG A 391 4.92 -8.28 13.49
N MET A 392 4.43 -9.37 12.91
CA MET A 392 4.87 -9.81 11.57
C MET A 392 3.81 -9.44 10.53
N VAL A 393 4.27 -8.90 9.41
CA VAL A 393 3.45 -8.58 8.24
C VAL A 393 3.96 -9.43 7.08
N SER A 394 3.11 -10.33 6.58
CA SER A 394 3.45 -11.20 5.45
C SER A 394 3.23 -10.50 4.11
N SER A 395 4.31 -10.37 3.33
CA SER A 395 4.23 -9.88 1.95
C SER A 395 3.42 -10.84 1.07
N LEU A 396 3.52 -12.16 1.25
CA LEU A 396 2.72 -13.14 0.53
C LEU A 396 1.22 -12.99 0.80
N GLN A 397 0.81 -12.83 2.06
CA GLN A 397 -0.60 -12.62 2.39
C GLN A 397 -1.10 -11.29 1.82
N LEU A 398 -0.32 -10.21 1.91
CA LEU A 398 -0.68 -8.91 1.33
C LEU A 398 -0.80 -8.97 -0.20
N LEU A 399 0.19 -9.54 -0.88
CA LEU A 399 0.24 -9.62 -2.34
C LEU A 399 -0.67 -10.70 -2.92
N SER A 400 -1.41 -11.42 -2.06
CA SER A 400 -2.45 -12.35 -2.48
C SER A 400 -3.84 -11.98 -2.00
N ASP A 401 -3.98 -10.97 -1.15
CA ASP A 401 -5.27 -10.48 -0.67
C ASP A 401 -5.95 -9.65 -1.77
N PRO A 402 -7.16 -10.03 -2.22
CA PRO A 402 -7.92 -9.27 -3.19
C PRO A 402 -8.19 -7.84 -2.72
N ALA A 403 -8.37 -7.62 -1.42
CA ALA A 403 -8.54 -6.27 -0.89
C ALA A 403 -7.29 -5.45 -1.15
N THR A 404 -6.10 -5.98 -0.84
CA THR A 404 -4.83 -5.30 -1.08
C THR A 404 -4.51 -5.13 -2.57
N LEU A 405 -4.75 -6.13 -3.41
CA LEU A 405 -4.49 -6.03 -4.85
C LEU A 405 -5.48 -5.14 -5.60
N ARG A 406 -6.69 -4.97 -5.05
CA ARG A 406 -7.71 -4.06 -5.58
C ARG A 406 -7.81 -2.74 -4.81
N LEU A 407 -6.90 -2.48 -3.86
CA LEU A 407 -6.81 -1.17 -3.19
C LEU A 407 -6.52 -0.14 -4.28
N SER A 408 -7.58 0.49 -4.79
CA SER A 408 -7.44 1.60 -5.69
C SER A 408 -6.95 2.79 -4.88
N ALA A 409 -6.17 3.65 -5.53
CA ALA A 409 -5.78 4.91 -4.93
C ALA A 409 -7.00 5.74 -4.48
N THR A 410 -8.15 5.59 -5.15
CA THR A 410 -9.43 6.19 -4.77
C THR A 410 -9.94 5.70 -3.41
N GLU A 411 -10.00 4.38 -3.17
CA GLU A 411 -10.45 3.85 -1.87
C GLU A 411 -9.46 4.18 -0.74
N LEU A 412 -8.16 4.27 -1.06
CA LEU A 412 -7.17 4.78 -0.12
C LEU A 412 -7.44 6.25 0.24
N LEU A 413 -7.67 7.11 -0.77
CA LEU A 413 -7.96 8.52 -0.58
C LEU A 413 -9.23 8.76 0.24
N ILE A 414 -10.28 7.95 0.03
CA ILE A 414 -11.50 7.99 0.86
C ILE A 414 -11.14 7.84 2.35
N GLY A 415 -10.28 6.88 2.69
CA GLY A 415 -9.83 6.68 4.06
C GLY A 415 -9.07 7.88 4.61
N GLU A 416 -8.16 8.46 3.82
CA GLU A 416 -7.37 9.63 4.23
C GLU A 416 -8.24 10.89 4.39
N LEU A 417 -9.25 11.10 3.53
CA LEU A 417 -10.20 12.22 3.62
C LEU A 417 -11.05 12.15 4.90
N VAL A 418 -11.55 10.96 5.24
CA VAL A 418 -12.32 10.75 6.49
C VAL A 418 -11.43 10.96 7.71
N ALA A 419 -10.21 10.41 7.68
CA ALA A 419 -9.25 10.57 8.78
C ALA A 419 -8.88 12.05 9.01
N ASP A 420 -8.62 12.81 7.95
CA ASP A 420 -8.30 14.24 8.05
C ASP A 420 -9.49 15.04 8.62
N ALA A 421 -10.69 14.81 8.10
CA ALA A 421 -11.88 15.53 8.54
C ALA A 421 -12.27 15.20 9.99
N ALA A 422 -12.01 13.96 10.45
CA ALA A 422 -12.29 13.51 11.82
C ALA A 422 -11.29 14.02 12.88
N ARG A 423 -10.27 14.80 12.49
CA ARG A 423 -9.34 15.44 13.45
C ARG A 423 -10.00 16.57 14.23
N TRP A 424 -11.00 17.21 13.64
CA TRP A 424 -11.79 18.22 14.32
C TRP A 424 -12.78 17.57 15.29
N PRO A 425 -13.13 18.25 16.41
CA PRO A 425 -14.27 17.85 17.23
C PRO A 425 -15.52 17.66 16.37
N ALA A 426 -16.38 16.71 16.71
CA ALA A 426 -17.54 16.34 15.88
C ALA A 426 -18.54 17.50 15.69
N GLU A 427 -18.51 18.46 16.61
CA GLU A 427 -19.31 19.68 16.61
C GLU A 427 -18.78 20.72 15.61
N THR A 428 -17.52 20.62 15.20
CA THR A 428 -16.87 21.53 14.26
C THR A 428 -17.01 20.97 12.84
N PRO A 429 -17.84 21.58 11.98
CA PRO A 429 -18.07 21.08 10.64
C PRO A 429 -16.80 21.16 9.78
N SER A 430 -16.52 20.08 9.05
CA SER A 430 -15.52 20.06 7.98
C SER A 430 -16.11 20.52 6.64
N ALA A 431 -15.32 20.52 5.57
CA ALA A 431 -15.82 20.72 4.20
C ALA A 431 -16.89 19.68 3.79
N PHE A 432 -16.94 18.52 4.47
CA PHE A 432 -17.94 17.47 4.25
C PHE A 432 -19.13 17.55 5.22
N GLY A 433 -19.12 18.51 6.15
CA GLY A 433 -20.00 18.56 7.32
C GLY A 433 -19.41 17.89 8.56
N PRO A 434 -20.23 17.59 9.58
CA PRO A 434 -19.77 16.98 10.83
C PRO A 434 -19.37 15.50 10.62
N VAL A 435 -18.15 15.15 11.03
CA VAL A 435 -17.59 13.80 10.91
C VAL A 435 -17.59 13.13 12.27
N VAL A 436 -18.05 11.88 12.31
CA VAL A 436 -18.17 11.10 13.55
C VAL A 436 -16.89 10.33 13.80
N ARG A 437 -16.28 10.54 14.97
CA ARG A 437 -15.17 9.74 15.49
C ARG A 437 -15.65 8.89 16.67
N PRO A 438 -15.76 7.54 16.53
CA PRO A 438 -16.26 6.69 17.61
C PRO A 438 -15.19 6.45 18.68
N GLY A 439 -15.14 7.33 19.68
CA GLY A 439 -14.18 7.26 20.79
C GLY A 439 -12.73 7.25 20.29
N ASP A 440 -11.91 6.33 20.82
CA ASP A 440 -10.48 6.22 20.48
C ASP A 440 -10.21 5.46 19.17
N ARG A 441 -11.25 5.11 18.39
CA ARG A 441 -11.06 4.43 17.10
C ARG A 441 -10.92 5.44 15.96
N ALA A 442 -10.13 5.07 14.95
CA ALA A 442 -10.03 5.83 13.71
C ALA A 442 -11.42 5.93 13.04
N ALA A 443 -11.73 7.11 12.51
CA ALA A 443 -12.96 7.31 11.77
C ALA A 443 -12.93 6.51 10.46
N VAL A 444 -14.03 5.81 10.17
CA VAL A 444 -14.19 5.03 8.94
C VAL A 444 -15.42 5.51 8.19
N LEU A 445 -15.37 5.43 6.85
CA LEU A 445 -16.46 5.89 5.98
C LEU A 445 -17.81 5.23 6.32
N ALA A 446 -17.80 3.93 6.67
CA ALA A 446 -19.02 3.18 6.93
C ALA A 446 -19.87 3.77 8.06
N ASP A 447 -19.20 4.35 9.06
CA ASP A 447 -19.82 4.92 10.27
C ASP A 447 -20.31 6.35 10.06
N GLN A 448 -20.02 6.96 8.90
CA GLN A 448 -20.35 8.36 8.64
C GLN A 448 -21.80 8.54 8.15
N PRO A 449 -22.39 9.74 8.39
CA PRO A 449 -23.68 10.11 7.83
C PRO A 449 -23.74 9.93 6.30
N PRO A 450 -24.89 9.54 5.72
CA PRO A 450 -25.01 9.33 4.27
C PRO A 450 -24.51 10.49 3.41
N ALA A 451 -24.78 11.74 3.82
CA ALA A 451 -24.30 12.94 3.13
C ALA A 451 -22.76 13.03 3.10
N VAL A 452 -22.11 12.81 4.25
CA VAL A 452 -20.64 12.77 4.35
C VAL A 452 -20.07 11.65 3.48
N ARG A 453 -20.70 10.46 3.48
CA ARG A 453 -20.26 9.33 2.64
C ARG A 453 -20.31 9.67 1.16
N THR A 454 -21.39 10.32 0.71
CA THR A 454 -21.53 10.76 -0.68
C THR A 454 -20.51 11.84 -1.03
N ALA A 455 -20.35 12.85 -0.17
CA ALA A 455 -19.42 13.96 -0.39
C ALA A 455 -17.95 13.51 -0.45
N VAL A 456 -17.52 12.65 0.46
CA VAL A 456 -16.15 12.08 0.45
C VAL A 456 -15.91 11.25 -0.81
N ARG A 457 -16.87 10.41 -1.21
CA ARG A 457 -16.76 9.63 -2.45
C ARG A 457 -16.69 10.54 -3.68
N ALA A 458 -17.52 11.58 -3.74
CA ALA A 458 -17.52 12.53 -4.84
C ALA A 458 -16.15 13.21 -5.01
N VAL A 459 -15.51 13.64 -3.92
CA VAL A 459 -14.16 14.21 -3.98
C VAL A 459 -13.11 13.18 -4.40
N ALA A 460 -13.14 11.97 -3.82
CA ALA A 460 -12.15 10.94 -4.14
C ALA A 460 -12.25 10.43 -5.59
N GLU A 461 -13.47 10.25 -6.11
CA GLU A 461 -13.72 9.79 -7.47
C GLU A 461 -13.39 10.86 -8.52
N ASN A 462 -13.49 12.15 -8.16
CA ASN A 462 -13.20 13.28 -9.07
C ASN A 462 -11.83 13.94 -8.80
N ILE A 463 -10.94 13.33 -8.03
CA ILE A 463 -9.66 13.94 -7.63
C ILE A 463 -8.80 14.40 -8.81
N GLU A 464 -8.77 13.62 -9.91
CA GLU A 464 -8.05 14.00 -11.12
C GLU A 464 -8.59 15.29 -11.73
N ALA A 465 -9.92 15.45 -11.80
CA ALA A 465 -10.57 16.64 -12.34
C ALA A 465 -10.39 17.85 -11.43
N ILE A 466 -10.48 17.65 -10.10
CA ILE A 466 -10.27 18.68 -9.09
C ILE A 466 -8.86 19.27 -9.21
N LEU A 467 -7.83 18.41 -9.23
CA LEU A 467 -6.43 18.86 -9.33
C LEU A 467 -6.11 19.42 -10.73
N ALA A 468 -6.71 18.90 -11.79
CA ALA A 468 -6.54 19.41 -13.15
C ALA A 468 -7.00 20.87 -13.31
N ALA A 469 -7.93 21.36 -12.47
CA ALA A 469 -8.32 22.77 -12.44
C ALA A 469 -7.15 23.71 -12.15
N ALA A 470 -6.18 23.25 -11.37
CA ALA A 470 -4.93 23.94 -11.06
C ALA A 470 -3.74 23.49 -11.94
N ASN A 471 -4.02 22.89 -13.11
CA ASN A 471 -2.99 22.37 -14.03
C ASN A 471 -2.05 21.32 -13.37
N LEU A 472 -2.59 20.58 -12.39
CA LEU A 472 -1.91 19.45 -11.77
C LEU A 472 -2.35 18.15 -12.43
N VAL A 473 -1.43 17.19 -12.50
CA VAL A 473 -1.67 15.83 -12.95
C VAL A 473 -1.28 14.87 -11.86
N LEU A 474 -2.05 13.80 -11.72
CA LEU A 474 -1.64 12.65 -10.92
C LEU A 474 -0.79 11.73 -11.79
N ASP A 475 0.51 11.70 -11.52
CA ASP A 475 1.37 10.68 -12.10
C ASP A 475 1.04 9.33 -11.44
N LYS A 476 0.58 8.39 -12.26
CA LYS A 476 0.21 7.02 -11.84
C LYS A 476 1.43 6.09 -11.77
N GLY A 477 2.60 6.56 -12.18
CA GLY A 477 3.87 5.83 -12.16
C GLY A 477 4.76 6.19 -10.98
N PHE A 478 6.05 5.91 -11.15
CA PHE A 478 7.11 6.33 -10.23
C PHE A 478 7.88 7.49 -10.88
N PRO A 479 7.42 8.75 -10.71
CA PRO A 479 8.09 9.88 -11.34
C PRO A 479 9.52 10.01 -10.84
N ALA A 480 10.38 10.53 -11.72
CA ALA A 480 11.80 10.74 -11.43
C ALA A 480 12.02 11.69 -10.24
N GLU A 481 11.10 12.63 -10.04
CA GLU A 481 11.08 13.55 -8.90
C GLU A 481 9.67 13.56 -8.30
N VAL A 482 9.59 13.56 -6.96
CA VAL A 482 8.34 13.71 -6.22
C VAL A 482 8.40 15.08 -5.52
N PRO A 483 8.09 16.18 -6.22
CA PRO A 483 8.24 17.52 -5.65
C PRO A 483 7.26 17.73 -4.48
N THR A 484 7.66 18.55 -3.53
CA THR A 484 6.69 19.11 -2.59
C THR A 484 5.81 20.13 -3.32
N LEU A 485 4.50 20.01 -3.12
CA LEU A 485 3.51 20.86 -3.77
C LEU A 485 2.84 21.79 -2.75
N VAL A 486 3.28 23.05 -2.71
CA VAL A 486 2.53 24.14 -2.06
C VAL A 486 1.74 24.87 -3.14
N LEU A 487 0.41 24.87 -3.04
CA LEU A 487 -0.49 25.52 -4.01
C LEU A 487 -0.42 27.04 -3.85
N SER A 488 -0.43 27.76 -4.97
CA SER A 488 -0.58 29.21 -4.99
C SER A 488 -2.02 29.64 -4.64
N PRO A 489 -2.25 30.90 -4.26
CA PRO A 489 -3.61 31.37 -3.97
C PRO A 489 -4.56 31.18 -5.16
N ALA A 490 -4.08 31.42 -6.38
CA ALA A 490 -4.86 31.22 -7.60
C ALA A 490 -5.23 29.74 -7.82
N GLU A 491 -4.25 28.83 -7.67
CA GLU A 491 -4.48 27.38 -7.76
C GLU A 491 -5.51 26.91 -6.72
N LEU A 492 -5.45 27.43 -5.49
CA LEU A 492 -6.42 27.13 -4.43
C LEU A 492 -7.83 27.60 -4.79
N THR A 493 -8.00 28.83 -5.28
CA THR A 493 -9.31 29.34 -5.71
C THR A 493 -9.89 28.53 -6.88
N MET A 494 -9.05 28.08 -7.82
CA MET A 494 -9.49 27.22 -8.93
C MET A 494 -9.97 25.85 -8.43
N ILE A 495 -9.25 25.24 -7.49
CA ILE A 495 -9.65 23.95 -6.89
C ILE A 495 -10.92 24.10 -6.04
N GLU A 496 -11.01 25.17 -5.25
CA GLU A 496 -12.16 25.47 -4.40
C GLU A 496 -13.44 25.61 -5.22
N ALA A 497 -13.39 26.31 -6.36
CA ALA A 497 -14.55 26.47 -7.24
C ALA A 497 -15.09 25.12 -7.76
N VAL A 498 -14.19 24.17 -8.06
CA VAL A 498 -14.60 22.81 -8.45
C VAL A 498 -15.16 22.05 -7.24
N LEU A 499 -14.54 22.17 -6.07
CA LEU A 499 -15.04 21.56 -4.83
C LEU A 499 -16.43 22.08 -4.46
N ALA A 500 -16.70 23.37 -4.61
CA ALA A 500 -18.01 23.98 -4.38
C ALA A 500 -19.08 23.28 -5.23
N GLY A 501 -18.83 23.08 -6.54
CA GLY A 501 -19.76 22.37 -7.42
C GLY A 501 -19.98 20.88 -7.08
N GLN A 502 -19.06 20.24 -6.35
CA GLN A 502 -19.17 18.84 -5.92
C GLN A 502 -19.81 18.67 -4.54
N LEU A 503 -19.57 19.62 -3.64
CA LEU A 503 -19.97 19.55 -2.24
C LEU A 503 -21.26 20.33 -1.95
N ASP A 504 -21.59 21.33 -2.77
CA ASP A 504 -22.86 22.05 -2.69
C ASP A 504 -23.91 21.33 -3.54
N ALA A 505 -24.68 20.41 -2.92
CA ALA A 505 -25.89 19.89 -3.55
C ALA A 505 -26.96 21.02 -3.62
N PRO A 506 -27.78 21.10 -4.69
CA PRO A 506 -28.92 22.02 -4.72
C PRO A 506 -29.84 21.69 -3.54
N ALA A 507 -30.20 22.70 -2.76
CA ALA A 507 -31.13 22.53 -1.64
C ALA A 507 -32.37 21.74 -2.09
N PRO A 508 -32.86 20.76 -1.31
CA PRO A 508 -34.13 20.14 -1.63
C PRO A 508 -35.22 21.23 -1.60
N GLU A 509 -36.02 21.32 -2.68
CA GLU A 509 -37.27 22.08 -2.73
C GLU A 509 -38.26 21.49 -1.71
N GLY A 510 -38.04 21.77 -0.43
CA GLY A 510 -38.99 21.60 0.64
C GLY A 510 -39.65 22.93 0.94
N PRO A 511 -40.96 22.98 1.24
CA PRO A 511 -41.62 24.23 1.55
C PRO A 511 -40.95 24.85 2.78
N ALA A 512 -40.52 26.11 2.65
CA ALA A 512 -39.96 26.88 3.75
C ALA A 512 -40.86 26.76 4.99
N PRO A 513 -40.30 26.55 6.20
CA PRO A 513 -41.09 26.59 7.41
C PRO A 513 -41.73 27.98 7.51
N ALA A 514 -43.06 28.02 7.42
CA ALA A 514 -43.83 29.24 7.61
C ALA A 514 -43.62 29.73 9.05
N GLY A 515 -42.80 30.77 9.23
CA GLY A 515 -42.67 31.44 10.52
C GLY A 515 -41.32 32.08 10.87
N ALA A 516 -40.28 32.00 10.03
CA ALA A 516 -39.08 32.80 10.25
C ALA A 516 -39.27 34.19 9.64
N ASN A 517 -39.64 35.17 10.48
CA ASN A 517 -39.62 36.57 10.10
C ASN A 517 -38.23 36.93 9.57
N ALA A 518 -38.20 37.45 8.34
CA ALA A 518 -37.06 38.18 7.80
C ALA A 518 -36.88 39.45 8.63
N ALA A 519 -36.10 39.35 9.71
CA ALA A 519 -35.39 40.50 10.24
C ALA A 519 -34.16 40.69 9.34
N GLU A 520 -34.11 41.85 8.70
CA GLU A 520 -32.90 42.35 8.03
C GLU A 520 -31.79 42.45 9.08
N GLU A 521 -30.90 41.46 9.13
CA GLU A 521 -29.64 41.56 9.85
C GLU A 521 -28.62 42.27 8.94
N ASP A 522 -28.64 43.60 9.00
CA ASP A 522 -27.56 44.50 8.55
C ASP A 522 -26.34 44.33 9.48
N GLY A 523 -25.69 43.16 9.41
CA GLY A 523 -24.35 42.91 9.93
C GLY A 523 -23.38 42.62 8.78
N PRO A 524 -22.06 42.78 8.95
CA PRO A 524 -21.11 42.30 7.95
C PRO A 524 -21.40 40.81 7.73
N ARG A 525 -21.68 40.41 6.48
CA ARG A 525 -21.80 38.99 6.10
C ARG A 525 -20.63 38.26 6.74
N SER A 526 -20.91 37.27 7.61
CA SER A 526 -19.82 36.43 8.10
C SER A 526 -19.09 35.86 6.88
N PRO A 527 -17.77 35.68 6.96
CA PRO A 527 -17.02 34.97 5.92
C PRO A 527 -17.77 33.69 5.56
N ASP A 528 -17.83 33.34 4.28
CA ASP A 528 -18.42 32.07 3.84
C ASP A 528 -17.58 30.91 4.41
N GLU A 529 -17.96 30.45 5.60
CA GLU A 529 -17.28 29.38 6.33
C GLU A 529 -17.19 28.11 5.47
N GLY A 530 -18.18 27.84 4.63
CA GLY A 530 -18.17 26.73 3.68
C GLY A 530 -17.01 26.85 2.69
N ARG A 531 -16.84 28.03 2.09
CA ARG A 531 -15.70 28.35 1.22
C ARG A 531 -14.36 28.22 1.96
N LEU A 532 -14.25 28.75 3.17
CA LEU A 532 -13.02 28.64 3.97
C LEU A 532 -12.64 27.17 4.23
N ARG A 533 -13.60 26.32 4.58
CA ARG A 533 -13.36 24.87 4.75
C ARG A 533 -12.96 24.17 3.47
N ARG A 534 -13.50 24.57 2.32
CA ARG A 534 -13.08 24.04 1.02
C ARG A 534 -11.67 24.48 0.64
N LEU A 535 -11.25 25.71 0.96
CA LEU A 535 -9.86 26.16 0.79
C LEU A 535 -8.89 25.37 1.67
N GLU A 536 -9.23 25.16 2.94
CA GLU A 536 -8.46 24.31 3.86
C GLU A 536 -8.32 22.87 3.31
N LEU A 537 -9.40 22.29 2.79
CA LEU A 537 -9.37 20.97 2.14
C LEU A 537 -8.49 21.00 0.88
N ALA A 538 -8.67 22.00 0.00
CA ALA A 538 -7.91 22.16 -1.23
C ALA A 538 -6.40 22.17 -0.99
N ALA A 539 -5.95 22.87 0.05
CA ALA A 539 -4.54 22.92 0.44
C ALA A 539 -3.97 21.56 0.89
N ARG A 540 -4.80 20.68 1.46
CA ARG A 540 -4.38 19.35 1.95
C ARG A 540 -4.50 18.25 0.90
N LEU A 541 -5.34 18.42 -0.12
CA LEU A 541 -5.60 17.40 -1.15
C LEU A 541 -4.31 16.81 -1.78
N PRO A 542 -3.27 17.58 -2.11
CA PRO A 542 -2.03 17.01 -2.65
C PRO A 542 -1.36 16.01 -1.70
N VAL A 543 -1.31 16.32 -0.40
CA VAL A 543 -0.70 15.45 0.62
C VAL A 543 -1.57 14.21 0.85
N LEU A 544 -2.90 14.37 0.91
CA LEU A 544 -3.82 13.25 1.06
C LEU A 544 -3.81 12.31 -0.16
N ALA A 545 -3.65 12.86 -1.37
CA ALA A 545 -3.46 12.09 -2.59
C ALA A 545 -2.13 11.32 -2.58
N ALA A 546 -1.03 11.94 -2.13
CA ALA A 546 0.26 11.29 -1.97
C ALA A 546 0.21 10.11 -0.99
N ARG A 547 -0.45 10.27 0.16
CA ARG A 547 -0.72 9.18 1.12
C ARG A 547 -1.50 8.02 0.54
N ALA A 548 -2.39 8.32 -0.41
CA ALA A 548 -3.20 7.35 -1.11
C ALA A 548 -2.48 6.69 -2.30
N GLY A 549 -1.21 7.02 -2.55
CA GLY A 549 -0.41 6.41 -3.60
C GLY A 549 -0.34 7.20 -4.91
N MET A 550 -0.90 8.41 -4.96
CA MET A 550 -0.96 9.25 -6.17
C MET A 550 0.04 10.40 -6.07
N VAL A 551 0.88 10.61 -7.09
CA VAL A 551 1.86 11.71 -7.05
C VAL A 551 1.34 12.93 -7.83
N PRO A 552 0.85 13.98 -7.16
CA PRO A 552 0.47 15.21 -7.83
C PRO A 552 1.70 15.99 -8.32
N VAL A 553 1.73 16.32 -9.62
CA VAL A 553 2.79 17.11 -10.26
C VAL A 553 2.20 18.24 -11.09
N ARG A 554 2.87 19.40 -11.16
CA ARG A 554 2.49 20.51 -12.07
C ARG A 554 2.82 20.14 -13.52
N ARG A 555 1.90 20.42 -14.45
CA ARG A 555 2.23 20.33 -15.89
C ARG A 555 3.16 21.48 -16.29
N GLY A 556 4.38 21.14 -16.66
CA GLY A 556 5.39 22.09 -17.14
C GLY A 556 6.26 22.67 -16.01
N ARG A 557 7.27 23.46 -16.38
CA ARG A 557 8.14 24.15 -15.41
C ARG A 557 7.43 25.43 -14.95
N SER A 558 6.75 25.36 -13.82
CA SER A 558 6.33 26.55 -13.07
C SER A 558 7.26 26.71 -11.89
N GLU A 559 7.86 27.89 -11.73
CA GLU A 559 8.64 28.20 -10.53
C GLU A 559 7.70 28.23 -9.32
N SER A 560 7.97 27.41 -8.31
CA SER A 560 7.25 27.45 -7.04
C SER A 560 7.85 28.56 -6.19
N VAL A 561 7.02 29.52 -5.76
CA VAL A 561 7.44 30.58 -4.81
C VAL A 561 7.92 29.98 -3.50
N LEU A 562 7.20 28.94 -3.05
CA LEU A 562 7.41 28.24 -1.80
C LEU A 562 7.97 26.85 -2.13
N THR A 563 9.29 26.76 -2.28
CA THR A 563 10.07 25.50 -2.25
C THR A 563 10.33 25.06 -0.82
N ASP A 564 10.70 23.79 -0.59
CA ASP A 564 11.01 23.30 0.76
C ASP A 564 12.15 24.05 1.44
N GLU A 565 13.16 24.48 0.68
CA GLU A 565 14.23 25.35 1.17
C GLU A 565 13.68 26.72 1.58
N SER A 566 12.94 27.38 0.69
CA SER A 566 12.40 28.72 0.98
C SER A 566 11.43 28.73 2.15
N VAL A 567 10.60 27.69 2.30
CA VAL A 567 9.66 27.57 3.41
C VAL A 567 10.40 27.48 4.74
N ARG A 568 11.48 26.70 4.82
CA ARG A 568 12.30 26.58 6.03
C ARG A 568 13.01 27.90 6.38
N GLU A 569 13.51 28.62 5.38
CA GLU A 569 14.12 29.93 5.59
C GLU A 569 13.09 30.97 6.09
N LEU A 570 11.90 31.02 5.50
CA LEU A 570 10.83 31.93 5.93
C LEU A 570 10.29 31.57 7.32
N ALA A 571 10.31 30.29 7.71
CA ALA A 571 9.90 29.86 9.04
C ALA A 571 10.78 30.44 10.16
N LEU A 572 12.06 30.72 9.88
CA LEU A 572 12.94 31.43 10.82
C LEU A 572 12.46 32.86 11.07
N GLU A 573 12.03 33.57 10.03
CA GLU A 573 11.49 34.94 10.13
C GLU A 573 10.16 34.96 10.90
N VAL A 574 9.32 33.93 10.69
CA VAL A 574 8.11 33.70 11.48
C VAL A 574 8.43 33.54 12.97
N HIS A 575 9.43 32.73 13.32
CA HIS A 575 9.84 32.58 14.73
C HIS A 575 10.38 33.88 15.32
N GLN A 576 11.15 34.66 14.55
CA GLN A 576 11.60 35.97 15.00
C GLN A 576 10.43 36.95 15.24
N ASP A 577 9.37 36.85 14.44
CA ASP A 577 8.16 37.64 14.66
C ASP A 577 7.42 37.24 15.92
N TYR A 578 7.31 35.93 16.18
CA TYR A 578 6.80 35.40 17.44
C TYR A 578 7.55 35.98 18.65
N LEU A 579 8.89 36.05 18.62
CA LEU A 579 9.69 36.66 19.69
C LEU A 579 9.40 38.16 19.86
N ARG A 580 9.22 38.90 18.76
CA ARG A 580 8.84 40.33 18.82
C ARG A 580 7.46 40.51 19.44
N THR A 581 6.49 39.69 19.04
CA THR A 581 5.13 39.71 19.58
C THR A 581 5.11 39.35 21.06
N ALA A 582 5.91 38.36 21.48
CA ALA A 582 6.08 38.04 22.89
C ALA A 582 6.67 39.23 23.67
N GLY A 583 7.68 39.92 23.13
CA GLY A 583 8.22 41.14 23.75
C GLY A 583 7.18 42.26 23.87
N ALA A 584 6.38 42.49 22.83
CA ALA A 584 5.37 43.55 22.78
C ALA A 584 4.16 43.30 23.69
N THR A 585 3.78 42.03 23.86
CA THR A 585 2.63 41.61 24.66
C THR A 585 2.99 41.23 26.10
N ALA A 586 4.27 41.38 26.49
CA ALA A 586 4.82 40.86 27.74
C ALA A 586 4.56 39.35 27.94
N ASN A 587 4.74 38.58 26.86
CA ASN A 587 4.51 37.15 26.74
C ASN A 587 3.09 36.75 27.17
N ALA A 588 2.06 37.30 26.51
CA ALA A 588 0.67 37.05 26.88
C ALA A 588 0.25 35.56 26.81
N THR A 589 1.01 34.74 26.08
CA THR A 589 0.79 33.28 26.00
C THR A 589 1.45 32.48 27.13
N ASP A 590 2.30 33.12 27.95
CA ASP A 590 3.13 32.49 28.98
C ASP A 590 3.95 31.30 28.45
N SER A 591 4.38 31.40 27.19
CA SER A 591 5.06 30.32 26.50
C SER A 591 6.56 30.42 26.72
N ALA A 592 7.18 29.30 27.13
CA ALA A 592 8.64 29.18 27.26
C ALA A 592 9.37 29.38 25.92
N ASN A 593 8.68 29.19 24.78
CA ASN A 593 9.26 29.40 23.45
C ASN A 593 9.67 30.86 23.22
N ALA A 594 9.12 31.81 24.01
CA ALA A 594 9.47 33.23 23.93
C ALA A 594 10.93 33.53 24.31
N ASP A 595 11.60 32.59 24.96
CA ASP A 595 13.01 32.71 25.39
C ASP A 595 13.97 31.85 24.56
N LEU A 596 13.47 31.10 23.57
CA LEU A 596 14.26 30.12 22.81
C LEU A 596 14.67 30.66 21.44
N THR A 597 15.93 30.46 21.07
CA THR A 597 16.38 30.61 19.69
C THR A 597 15.83 29.49 18.80
N TRP A 598 15.88 29.67 17.48
CA TRP A 598 15.45 28.63 16.53
C TRP A 598 16.11 27.26 16.77
N ALA A 599 17.41 27.26 17.07
CA ALA A 599 18.17 26.03 17.32
C ALA A 599 17.80 25.34 18.65
N GLU A 600 17.21 26.08 19.59
CA GLU A 600 16.75 25.56 20.89
C GLU A 600 15.28 25.11 20.86
N LEU A 601 14.51 25.49 19.84
CA LEU A 601 13.14 25.00 19.64
C LEU A 601 13.13 23.48 19.42
N SER A 602 12.11 22.82 19.95
CA SER A 602 11.84 21.43 19.59
C SER A 602 11.46 21.31 18.12
N GLU A 603 11.72 20.14 17.51
CA GLU A 603 11.36 19.88 16.11
C GLU A 603 9.87 20.14 15.85
N THR A 604 9.00 19.80 16.80
CA THR A 604 7.55 20.08 16.71
C THR A 604 7.25 21.57 16.63
N GLU A 605 7.95 22.41 17.39
CA GLU A 605 7.74 23.87 17.34
C GLU A 605 8.30 24.47 16.05
N GLN A 606 9.46 24.00 15.56
CA GLN A 606 9.95 24.38 14.23
C GLN A 606 8.94 24.03 13.13
N ARG A 607 8.31 22.84 13.21
CA ARG A 607 7.25 22.40 12.28
C ARG A 607 6.00 23.27 12.38
N SER A 608 5.66 23.81 13.55
CA SER A 608 4.54 24.75 13.71
C SER A 608 4.80 26.06 12.94
N ASN A 609 6.02 26.59 13.01
CA ASN A 609 6.44 27.77 12.25
C ASN A 609 6.44 27.51 10.73
N ILE A 610 6.93 26.33 10.30
CA ILE A 610 6.85 25.88 8.89
C ILE A 610 5.39 25.84 8.41
N ALA A 611 4.49 25.26 9.22
CA ALA A 611 3.08 25.16 8.88
C ALA A 611 2.41 26.54 8.72
N GLN A 612 2.84 27.56 9.45
CA GLN A 612 2.34 28.93 9.27
C GLN A 612 2.72 29.50 7.89
N VAL A 613 3.95 29.28 7.42
CA VAL A 613 4.40 29.71 6.09
C VAL A 613 3.63 29.00 4.98
N VAL A 614 3.45 27.68 5.10
CA VAL A 614 2.71 26.86 4.12
C VAL A 614 1.24 27.27 4.00
N ASP A 615 0.68 27.89 5.04
CA ASP A 615 -0.72 28.34 5.08
C ASP A 615 -0.94 29.75 4.51
N ILE A 616 0.13 30.51 4.22
CA ILE A 616 0.03 31.83 3.56
C ILE A 616 -0.88 31.82 2.33
N PRO A 617 -0.79 30.84 1.40
CA PRO A 617 -1.60 30.86 0.19
C PRO A 617 -3.10 30.70 0.48
N VAL A 618 -3.46 29.96 1.53
CA VAL A 618 -4.85 29.76 1.98
C VAL A 618 -5.42 31.09 2.46
N LYS A 619 -4.65 31.85 3.26
CA LYS A 619 -5.04 33.18 3.73
C LYS A 619 -5.27 34.16 2.58
N LEU A 620 -4.36 34.21 1.61
CA LEU A 620 -4.54 35.09 0.45
C LEU A 620 -5.75 34.68 -0.39
N ALA A 621 -5.94 33.38 -0.65
CA ALA A 621 -7.11 32.88 -1.37
C ALA A 621 -8.42 33.18 -0.63
N ALA A 622 -8.43 33.18 0.71
CA ALA A 622 -9.60 33.55 1.50
C ALA A 622 -10.11 34.96 1.19
N LEU A 623 -9.20 35.89 0.87
CA LEU A 623 -9.49 37.27 0.46
C LEU A 623 -9.61 37.47 -1.06
N ASP A 624 -9.64 36.37 -1.84
CA ASP A 624 -9.55 36.40 -3.30
C ASP A 624 -8.29 37.12 -3.82
N LEU A 625 -7.22 37.18 -3.02
CA LEU A 625 -5.94 37.77 -3.42
C LEU A 625 -5.04 36.73 -4.08
N VAL A 626 -4.16 37.21 -4.96
CA VAL A 626 -3.10 36.41 -5.60
C VAL A 626 -1.73 37.04 -5.35
N TRP A 627 -0.67 36.33 -5.69
CA TRP A 627 0.67 36.92 -5.77
C TRP A 627 1.17 36.92 -7.21
N ARG A 628 2.12 37.80 -7.51
CA ARG A 628 2.84 37.81 -8.79
C ARG A 628 4.30 38.15 -8.58
N SER A 629 5.15 37.65 -9.46
CA SER A 629 6.56 38.03 -9.47
C SER A 629 6.71 39.52 -9.77
N SER A 630 7.58 40.19 -9.01
CA SER A 630 7.90 41.60 -9.16
C SER A 630 9.37 41.83 -8.82
N THR A 631 10.07 42.60 -9.65
CA THR A 631 11.46 43.01 -9.37
C THR A 631 11.56 44.11 -8.32
N ALA A 632 10.44 44.77 -8.01
CA ALA A 632 10.32 45.75 -6.94
C ALA A 632 8.96 45.56 -6.22
N PRO A 633 8.81 44.51 -5.39
CA PRO A 633 7.56 44.20 -4.71
C PRO A 633 7.06 45.37 -3.86
N SER A 634 5.81 45.76 -4.07
CA SER A 634 5.12 46.72 -3.21
C SER A 634 4.46 46.02 -2.01
N PRO A 635 4.55 46.58 -0.79
CA PRO A 635 3.81 46.06 0.36
C PRO A 635 2.30 46.14 0.12
N TYR A 636 1.58 45.08 0.48
CA TYR A 636 0.12 45.11 0.57
C TYR A 636 -0.29 45.42 2.00
N ASP A 637 -1.04 46.49 2.18
CA ASP A 637 -1.57 46.91 3.47
C ASP A 637 -2.97 46.30 3.66
N PHE A 638 -3.05 45.26 4.48
CA PHE A 638 -4.33 44.67 4.89
C PHE A 638 -5.11 45.66 5.75
N SER A 639 -6.40 45.79 5.47
CA SER A 639 -7.35 46.51 6.33
C SER A 639 -7.58 45.78 7.66
N ASP A 640 -8.03 46.49 8.69
CA ASP A 640 -8.29 45.90 10.01
C ASP A 640 -9.26 44.70 9.94
N ALA A 641 -10.27 44.77 9.06
CA ALA A 641 -11.23 43.67 8.86
C ALA A 641 -10.59 42.44 8.18
N GLU A 642 -9.67 42.65 7.23
CA GLU A 642 -8.90 41.56 6.63
C GLU A 642 -7.95 40.92 7.65
N VAL A 643 -7.30 41.74 8.49
CA VAL A 643 -6.42 41.27 9.55
C VAL A 643 -7.17 40.37 10.54
N GLU A 644 -8.34 40.79 11.03
CA GLU A 644 -9.15 39.98 11.93
C GLU A 644 -9.58 38.64 11.32
N LEU A 645 -10.00 38.65 10.04
CA LEU A 645 -10.36 37.44 9.33
C LEU A 645 -9.18 36.46 9.21
N LEU A 646 -8.02 36.97 8.77
CA LEU A 646 -6.84 36.14 8.57
C LEU A 646 -6.22 35.66 9.88
N ALA A 647 -6.31 36.44 10.96
CA ALA A 647 -5.87 36.05 12.29
C ALA A 647 -6.75 34.92 12.85
N ALA A 648 -8.08 34.99 12.68
CA ALA A 648 -8.96 33.89 13.05
C ALA A 648 -8.66 32.58 12.28
N LEU A 649 -8.26 32.69 11.00
CA LEU A 649 -7.78 31.55 10.21
C LEU A 649 -6.42 31.01 10.71
N GLU A 650 -5.51 31.89 11.10
CA GLU A 650 -4.22 31.51 11.67
C GLU A 650 -4.39 30.74 12.98
N HIS A 651 -5.26 31.24 13.88
CA HIS A 651 -5.59 30.55 15.12
C HIS A 651 -6.17 29.15 14.85
N ARG A 652 -7.10 29.05 13.89
CA ARG A 652 -7.68 27.77 13.47
C ARG A 652 -6.62 26.80 12.93
N ARG A 653 -5.69 27.28 12.10
CA ARG A 653 -4.55 26.48 11.61
C ARG A 653 -3.67 26.01 12.78
N TRP A 654 -3.41 26.88 13.76
CA TRP A 654 -2.67 26.54 14.97
C TRP A 654 -3.38 25.45 15.77
N VAL A 655 -4.68 25.60 16.08
CA VAL A 655 -5.47 24.57 16.78
C VAL A 655 -5.41 23.24 16.04
N HIS A 656 -5.59 23.24 14.71
CA HIS A 656 -5.46 22.04 13.90
C HIS A 656 -4.08 21.39 14.04
N PHE A 657 -3.00 22.20 14.07
CA PHE A 657 -1.64 21.72 14.34
C PHE A 657 -1.51 21.06 15.71
N GLN A 658 -2.10 21.63 16.77
CA GLN A 658 -2.04 21.04 18.11
C GLN A 658 -2.79 19.71 18.18
N LEU A 659 -4.01 19.66 17.61
CA LEU A 659 -4.84 18.45 17.59
C LEU A 659 -4.12 17.29 16.89
N ARG A 660 -3.54 17.53 15.70
CA ARG A 660 -2.85 16.47 14.93
C ARG A 660 -1.57 15.93 15.58
N ASN A 661 -1.03 16.65 16.56
CA ASN A 661 0.19 16.25 17.27
C ASN A 661 -0.11 15.76 18.70
N GLY A 662 -1.38 15.57 19.06
CA GLY A 662 -1.77 14.98 20.34
C GLY A 662 -1.88 15.95 21.51
N ARG A 663 -2.19 17.23 21.25
CA ARG A 663 -2.42 18.25 22.28
C ARG A 663 -3.85 18.79 22.22
N ASP A 664 -4.80 17.91 22.56
CA ASP A 664 -6.24 18.16 22.51
C ASP A 664 -6.77 19.09 23.61
N ARG A 665 -6.15 19.07 24.79
CA ARG A 665 -6.60 19.81 25.99
C ARG A 665 -5.89 21.15 26.23
N HIS A 666 -5.43 21.82 25.19
CA HIS A 666 -4.82 23.14 25.36
C HIS A 666 -5.87 24.21 25.71
N THR A 667 -5.51 25.17 26.56
CA THR A 667 -6.39 26.27 26.97
C THR A 667 -6.84 27.14 25.79
N PHE A 668 -5.98 27.30 24.78
CA PHE A 668 -6.29 28.04 23.56
C PHE A 668 -6.95 27.19 22.47
N ASN A 669 -7.27 25.91 22.69
CA ASN A 669 -8.10 25.12 21.77
C ASN A 669 -9.57 25.53 21.89
N THR A 670 -9.85 26.79 21.60
CA THR A 670 -11.12 27.50 21.82
C THR A 670 -11.39 28.44 20.64
N THR A 671 -12.55 29.09 20.56
CA THR A 671 -12.85 29.97 19.41
C THR A 671 -12.08 31.29 19.50
N TRP A 672 -11.90 31.95 18.34
CA TRP A 672 -11.17 33.23 18.21
C TRP A 672 -11.69 34.30 19.18
N GLU A 673 -13.01 34.39 19.34
CA GLU A 673 -13.70 35.39 20.17
C GLU A 673 -13.47 35.18 21.67
N GLN A 674 -13.01 34.00 22.08
CA GLN A 674 -12.77 33.65 23.48
C GLN A 674 -11.33 33.93 23.92
N LEU A 675 -10.43 34.27 22.98
CA LEU A 675 -9.06 34.63 23.28
C LEU A 675 -8.98 36.03 23.89
N SER A 676 -7.97 36.27 24.73
CA SER A 676 -7.64 37.62 25.18
C SER A 676 -6.95 38.39 24.05
N ASP A 677 -7.08 39.72 24.07
CA ASP A 677 -6.50 40.58 23.04
C ASP A 677 -4.98 40.42 22.88
N GLY A 678 -4.26 40.25 24.01
CA GLY A 678 -2.81 39.99 23.99
C GLY A 678 -2.44 38.63 23.38
N VAL A 679 -3.31 37.62 23.46
CA VAL A 679 -3.10 36.32 22.80
C VAL A 679 -3.45 36.41 21.32
N GLN A 680 -4.53 37.12 20.96
CA GLN A 680 -4.91 37.36 19.56
C GLN A 680 -3.80 38.02 18.75
N GLU A 681 -2.94 38.83 19.38
CA GLU A 681 -1.79 39.45 18.70
C GLU A 681 -0.81 38.43 18.09
N TYR A 682 -0.71 37.22 18.66
CA TYR A 682 0.12 36.15 18.09
C TYR A 682 -0.40 35.60 16.76
N ASP A 683 -1.68 35.83 16.45
CA ASP A 683 -2.30 35.47 15.18
C ASP A 683 -2.41 36.68 14.23
N ARG A 684 -2.56 37.91 14.76
CA ARG A 684 -2.54 39.16 13.97
C ARG A 684 -1.17 39.50 13.41
N ALA A 685 -0.11 39.41 14.23
CA ALA A 685 1.24 39.77 13.82
C ALA A 685 1.74 38.98 12.59
N PRO A 686 1.54 37.64 12.50
CA PRO A 686 1.81 36.87 11.30
C PRO A 686 1.13 37.40 10.03
N VAL A 687 -0.10 37.94 10.11
CA VAL A 687 -0.81 38.49 8.94
C VAL A 687 -0.06 39.70 8.38
N HIS A 688 0.40 40.60 9.24
CA HIS A 688 1.21 41.74 8.85
C HIS A 688 2.59 41.35 8.27
N LEU A 689 3.08 40.16 8.62
CA LEU A 689 4.35 39.64 8.13
C LEU A 689 4.26 39.10 6.69
N ILE A 690 3.09 38.63 6.24
CA ILE A 690 2.90 37.94 4.95
C ILE A 690 3.50 38.70 3.77
N SER A 691 3.15 39.99 3.62
CA SER A 691 3.61 40.79 2.48
C SER A 691 5.15 40.92 2.45
N ARG A 692 5.79 40.96 3.62
CA ARG A 692 7.24 41.06 3.74
C ARG A 692 7.94 39.76 3.36
N LEU A 693 7.40 38.63 3.80
CA LEU A 693 7.94 37.30 3.47
C LEU A 693 7.90 37.05 1.96
N LEU A 694 6.79 37.42 1.31
CA LEU A 694 6.67 37.29 -0.15
C LEU A 694 7.59 38.25 -0.90
N ALA A 695 7.75 39.48 -0.41
CA ALA A 695 8.67 40.45 -1.00
C ALA A 695 10.13 39.97 -0.97
N GLN A 696 10.56 39.28 0.09
CA GLN A 696 11.89 38.65 0.16
C GLN A 696 12.13 37.60 -0.94
N ARG A 697 11.04 37.03 -1.48
CA ARG A 697 11.08 36.07 -2.59
C ARG A 697 10.86 36.71 -3.95
N GLY A 698 10.74 38.03 -4.02
CA GLY A 698 10.47 38.76 -5.26
C GLY A 698 9.02 38.68 -5.71
N TYR A 699 8.07 38.58 -4.77
CA TYR A 699 6.63 38.52 -5.03
C TYR A 699 5.89 39.63 -4.29
N GLU A 700 4.86 40.17 -4.93
CA GLU A 700 3.90 41.09 -4.29
C GLU A 700 2.48 40.52 -4.36
N ILE A 701 1.65 40.94 -3.42
CA ILE A 701 0.23 40.57 -3.34
C ILE A 701 -0.58 41.52 -4.21
N THR A 702 -1.56 41.00 -4.94
CA THR A 702 -2.40 41.78 -5.84
C THR A 702 -3.79 41.18 -5.96
N ALA A 703 -4.75 41.98 -6.42
CA ALA A 703 -6.05 41.49 -6.83
C ALA A 703 -5.91 40.62 -8.10
N PRO A 704 -6.80 39.64 -8.32
CA PRO A 704 -6.80 38.82 -9.52
C PRO A 704 -7.02 39.72 -10.75
N SER A 705 -6.22 39.47 -11.79
CA SER A 705 -6.18 40.27 -13.03
C SER A 705 -7.37 40.05 -13.95
#